data_AF-A0AA42ZZ95-F1
#
_entry.id   AF-A0AA42ZZ95-F1
#
_cell.length_a   1.000
_cell.length_b   1.000
_cell.length_c   1.000
_cell.angle_alpha   90.00
_cell.angle_beta   90.00
_cell.angle_gamma   90.00
#
_symmetry.space_group_name_H-M   'P 1'
#
loop_
_entity.id
_entity.type
_entity.pdbx_description
1 polymer ?
#
loop_
_entity_poly.entity_id
_entity_poly.type
_entity_poly.pdbx_seq_one_letter_code
_entity_poly.pdbx_strand_id
1 'polypeptide(L)'
;MKTRETDTDLSRRSFLKVSLMASGALMVGVGFGGQSLASGGKDETWVPNLYVRIDHDGTVTIVSKNPEAGQGVKTAFPMVVAECLEVDWKDVRVEQAPLDDRYGRQVVGGSRGTPDGWDDLRIAGTGALYMLREAAASLWGVPAGDCSASSGTIRHAGSGKSARYAELLDKAATLPVPDVAALSLKSRPEDFNLLGRFVPGVDNHKILTGQPLFGADVRLEGMLYAVYEKCPTFAGKVKNANIDEVRSLPGITHAFVVDGTNELTGLLPGIAIVAESWWQADSARSKLKVEWDTSHSDSTADFDRQAASLAGGSGKTMRHDGNVEEALGSATKIVEASYYYPFVSHANLEPQNCTAVFKESGKMEIWAPSQNPKSGRALVSRVLDIPQDRIHVNLTRIGGGFGRKLRSDFMVEAAWIARAVKRPVQLQWTREDDMRHDFYRPAGWHHFRAGLDDSGRMSAFDHHFITFGNGGETISGAGLSADHYPAGLVPNFRLRQSLIETHVPTGPWRSPGHSAYCFAYQGFFDEVAEAAGRDQLEFRLDLLSRSFGEPPLDLKRTSDTLRIAAEKAGWGRSAGPGRGLGMAFHFDHGGFVSHVAEVVADGPNIRVEKVWSGIDVGPVINLSGARNQVEGCVVDALSTAQLEITFAGGATEQSNFHDYGLLRFNQAPEIECHFIQSDHPPMGLGEPPIAPATPAITNAIYAATGIRVRELPLRRAGISA
;
A
#
# COMPACT_ATOMS: atom_id res chain seq x y z
N MET A 1 -7.12 11.41 -19.94
CA MET A 1 -7.22 9.92 -19.93
C MET A 1 -8.43 9.44 -20.74
N LYS A 2 -8.22 8.83 -21.91
CA LYS A 2 -9.32 8.34 -22.78
C LYS A 2 -10.12 7.24 -22.07
N THR A 3 -11.42 7.43 -21.97
CA THR A 3 -12.40 6.39 -21.66
C THR A 3 -12.20 5.23 -22.63
N ARG A 4 -11.66 4.10 -22.13
CA ARG A 4 -11.78 2.83 -22.84
C ARG A 4 -13.26 2.48 -22.81
N GLU A 5 -13.87 2.33 -23.98
CA GLU A 5 -15.12 1.57 -24.13
C GLU A 5 -14.85 0.16 -23.57
N THR A 6 -15.46 -0.15 -22.42
CA THR A 6 -15.12 -1.31 -21.58
C THR A 6 -15.78 -2.62 -22.00
N ASP A 7 -16.80 -2.61 -22.85
CA ASP A 7 -17.59 -3.82 -23.09
C ASP A 7 -16.98 -4.81 -24.10
N THR A 8 -16.07 -4.36 -24.98
CA THR A 8 -15.51 -5.24 -26.03
C THR A 8 -14.14 -5.84 -25.72
N ASP A 9 -13.41 -5.36 -24.70
CA ASP A 9 -12.07 -5.85 -24.33
C ASP A 9 -12.12 -7.00 -23.28
N LEU A 10 -13.23 -7.16 -22.57
CA LEU A 10 -13.45 -8.23 -21.56
C LEU A 10 -13.57 -9.63 -22.19
N SER A 11 -14.27 -9.75 -23.33
CA SER A 11 -14.55 -11.06 -23.97
C SER A 11 -13.33 -11.73 -24.62
N ARG A 12 -12.29 -10.95 -24.96
CA ARG A 12 -11.09 -11.47 -25.66
C ARG A 12 -10.00 -11.98 -24.74
N ARG A 13 -10.11 -11.75 -23.42
CA ARG A 13 -8.99 -12.00 -22.48
C ARG A 13 -9.32 -12.98 -21.38
N SER A 14 -10.58 -13.09 -20.95
CA SER A 14 -10.97 -13.90 -19.78
C SER A 14 -11.85 -15.07 -20.18
N PHE A 15 -11.65 -16.23 -19.54
CA PHE A 15 -12.53 -17.39 -19.68
C PHE A 15 -12.70 -18.13 -18.36
N LEU A 16 -13.82 -18.82 -18.21
CA LEU A 16 -14.15 -19.62 -17.03
C LEU A 16 -13.71 -21.07 -17.22
N LYS A 17 -13.34 -21.75 -16.12
CA LYS A 17 -13.27 -23.21 -16.06
C LYS A 17 -13.97 -23.71 -14.81
N VAL A 18 -14.75 -24.76 -15.02
CA VAL A 18 -15.53 -25.43 -13.99
C VAL A 18 -15.10 -26.90 -13.97
N SER A 19 -14.88 -27.45 -12.78
CA SER A 19 -14.53 -28.86 -12.62
C SER A 19 -15.06 -29.42 -11.30
N LEU A 20 -15.45 -30.69 -11.30
CA LEU A 20 -15.66 -31.46 -10.07
C LEU A 20 -14.32 -32.01 -9.58
N MET A 21 -14.02 -31.85 -8.29
CA MET A 21 -12.95 -32.62 -7.65
C MET A 21 -13.34 -34.10 -7.52
N ALA A 22 -12.36 -34.97 -7.27
CA ALA A 22 -12.63 -36.36 -6.89
C ALA A 22 -13.49 -36.47 -5.61
N SER A 23 -13.56 -35.40 -4.80
CA SER A 23 -14.44 -35.25 -3.65
C SER A 23 -15.87 -34.79 -3.99
N GLY A 24 -16.18 -34.51 -5.25
CA GLY A 24 -17.48 -34.00 -5.71
C GLY A 24 -17.70 -32.49 -5.56
N ALA A 25 -16.71 -31.73 -5.10
CA ALA A 25 -16.84 -30.27 -4.97
C ALA A 25 -16.81 -29.57 -6.34
N LEU A 26 -17.70 -28.60 -6.55
CA LEU A 26 -17.70 -27.73 -7.73
C LEU A 26 -16.65 -26.62 -7.55
N MET A 27 -15.70 -26.55 -8.48
CA MET A 27 -14.70 -25.49 -8.52
C MET A 27 -14.99 -24.55 -9.68
N VAL A 28 -14.96 -23.24 -9.42
CA VAL A 28 -15.02 -22.23 -10.48
C VAL A 28 -13.78 -21.36 -10.42
N GLY A 29 -13.15 -21.22 -11.58
CA GLY A 29 -11.99 -20.38 -11.75
C GLY A 29 -12.00 -19.55 -13.02
N VAL A 30 -11.27 -18.45 -12.98
CA VAL A 30 -11.08 -17.53 -14.10
C VAL A 30 -9.64 -17.63 -14.56
N GLY A 31 -9.40 -17.68 -15.86
CA GLY A 31 -8.05 -17.46 -16.38
C GLY A 31 -8.02 -16.64 -17.65
N PHE A 32 -6.80 -16.38 -18.08
CA PHE A 32 -6.49 -15.44 -19.15
C PHE A 32 -5.73 -16.13 -20.29
N GLY A 33 -6.15 -15.92 -21.53
CA GLY A 33 -5.57 -16.60 -22.70
C GLY A 33 -5.47 -15.70 -23.94
N GLY A 34 -4.25 -15.54 -24.45
CA GLY A 34 -3.93 -14.91 -25.73
C GLY A 34 -3.44 -15.90 -26.81
N GLN A 35 -3.79 -17.18 -26.71
CA GLN A 35 -3.55 -18.16 -27.77
C GLN A 35 -4.86 -18.84 -28.17
N SER A 36 -5.05 -18.92 -29.49
CA SER A 36 -6.22 -19.43 -30.21
C SER A 36 -6.74 -20.76 -29.65
N LEU A 37 -8.01 -20.77 -29.25
CA LEU A 37 -8.80 -21.98 -29.00
C LEU A 37 -9.15 -22.63 -30.35
N ALA A 38 -8.21 -23.39 -30.90
CA ALA A 38 -8.47 -24.34 -31.96
C ALA A 38 -7.55 -25.55 -31.82
N SER A 39 -7.79 -26.39 -30.81
CA SER A 39 -7.54 -27.83 -30.89
C SER A 39 -8.04 -28.53 -29.62
N GLY A 40 -8.89 -29.53 -29.81
CA GLY A 40 -9.29 -30.49 -28.77
C GLY A 40 -8.14 -31.46 -28.44
N GLY A 41 -7.02 -30.93 -27.95
CA GLY A 41 -5.87 -31.69 -27.48
C GLY A 41 -5.89 -31.87 -25.96
N LYS A 42 -5.48 -33.06 -25.50
CA LYS A 42 -5.18 -33.39 -24.10
C LYS A 42 -3.92 -32.63 -23.63
N ASP A 43 -3.96 -31.30 -23.57
CA ASP A 43 -2.86 -30.52 -23.01
C ASP A 43 -3.16 -30.16 -21.54
N GLU A 44 -2.42 -30.82 -20.65
CA GLU A 44 -2.37 -30.62 -19.20
C GLU A 44 -1.73 -29.28 -18.78
N THR A 45 -1.48 -28.35 -19.70
CA THR A 45 -0.64 -27.18 -19.44
C THR A 45 -1.37 -25.96 -18.88
N TRP A 46 -2.71 -25.98 -18.79
CA TRP A 46 -3.49 -24.85 -18.28
C TRP A 46 -4.39 -25.19 -17.08
N VAL A 47 -4.12 -24.52 -15.95
CA VAL A 47 -4.86 -24.68 -14.69
C VAL A 47 -5.43 -23.33 -14.24
N PRO A 48 -6.75 -23.20 -14.05
CA PRO A 48 -7.43 -21.94 -13.72
C PRO A 48 -7.17 -21.49 -12.28
N ASN A 49 -7.49 -20.23 -11.98
CA ASN A 49 -7.49 -19.67 -10.62
C ASN A 49 -8.70 -20.13 -9.84
N LEU A 50 -8.50 -20.87 -8.76
CA LEU A 50 -9.61 -21.25 -7.91
C LEU A 50 -10.06 -20.07 -7.06
N TYR A 51 -11.18 -19.45 -7.41
CA TYR A 51 -11.76 -18.36 -6.60
C TYR A 51 -12.86 -18.87 -5.67
N VAL A 52 -13.66 -19.84 -6.11
CA VAL A 52 -14.77 -20.40 -5.32
C VAL A 52 -14.82 -21.93 -5.42
N ARG A 53 -15.06 -22.56 -4.28
CA ARG A 53 -15.38 -23.98 -4.12
C ARG A 53 -16.72 -24.10 -3.41
N ILE A 54 -17.62 -24.93 -3.94
CA ILE A 54 -18.86 -25.31 -3.26
C ILE A 54 -18.79 -26.81 -3.00
N ASP A 55 -18.77 -27.17 -1.72
CA ASP A 55 -18.72 -28.57 -1.27
C ASP A 55 -20.14 -29.17 -1.19
N HIS A 56 -20.28 -30.49 -1.27
CA HIS A 56 -21.60 -31.17 -1.21
C HIS A 56 -22.34 -31.01 0.12
N ASP A 57 -21.63 -30.62 1.20
CA ASP A 57 -22.25 -30.27 2.48
C ASP A 57 -22.85 -28.85 2.48
N GLY A 58 -22.70 -28.10 1.38
CA GLY A 58 -23.17 -26.72 1.23
C GLY A 58 -22.15 -25.67 1.62
N THR A 59 -20.95 -26.05 2.09
CA THR A 59 -19.90 -25.10 2.45
C THR A 59 -19.42 -24.35 1.20
N VAL A 60 -19.52 -23.02 1.22
CA VAL A 60 -18.96 -22.15 0.18
C VAL A 60 -17.63 -21.62 0.66
N THR A 61 -16.54 -22.09 0.04
CA THR A 61 -15.19 -21.57 0.31
C THR A 61 -14.78 -20.59 -0.79
N ILE A 62 -14.37 -19.39 -0.40
CA ILE A 62 -13.85 -18.37 -1.33
C ILE A 62 -12.39 -18.07 -0.99
N VAL A 63 -11.53 -18.14 -1.99
CA VAL A 63 -10.09 -17.97 -1.83
C VAL A 63 -9.70 -16.51 -2.04
N SER A 64 -9.04 -15.90 -1.05
CA SER A 64 -8.42 -14.59 -1.18
C SER A 64 -7.03 -14.74 -1.78
N LYS A 65 -6.85 -14.21 -3.00
CA LYS A 65 -5.59 -14.31 -3.73
C LYS A 65 -4.49 -13.38 -3.20
N ASN A 66 -4.81 -12.15 -2.78
CA ASN A 66 -3.79 -11.17 -2.41
C ASN A 66 -3.26 -11.41 -0.98
N PRO A 67 -2.01 -10.98 -0.69
CA PRO A 67 -1.53 -10.89 0.69
C PRO A 67 -2.41 -9.96 1.54
N GLU A 68 -2.42 -10.16 2.86
CA GLU A 68 -3.23 -9.39 3.81
C GLU A 68 -2.34 -8.74 4.88
N ALA A 69 -2.37 -7.40 4.94
CA ALA A 69 -1.55 -6.57 5.82
C ALA A 69 -2.34 -5.66 6.77
N GLY A 70 -3.65 -5.87 6.89
CA GLY A 70 -4.56 -5.01 7.66
C GLY A 70 -5.55 -4.24 6.79
N GLN A 71 -5.32 -4.17 5.48
CA GLN A 71 -6.16 -3.41 4.55
C GLN A 71 -7.52 -4.07 4.25
N GLY A 72 -7.70 -5.34 4.61
CA GLY A 72 -9.00 -6.02 4.55
C GLY A 72 -9.37 -6.65 3.21
N VAL A 73 -8.43 -6.81 2.26
CA VAL A 73 -8.71 -7.50 0.98
C VAL A 73 -9.13 -8.95 1.18
N LYS A 74 -8.64 -9.62 2.23
CA LYS A 74 -9.06 -10.98 2.58
C LYS A 74 -10.53 -11.05 2.99
N THR A 75 -11.17 -9.92 3.27
CA THR A 75 -12.62 -9.84 3.50
C THR A 75 -13.32 -9.26 2.27
N ALA A 76 -12.85 -8.11 1.79
CA ALA A 76 -13.49 -7.35 0.72
C ALA A 76 -13.56 -8.11 -0.61
N PHE A 77 -12.52 -8.86 -1.00
CA PHE A 77 -12.52 -9.56 -2.28
C PHE A 77 -13.47 -10.78 -2.27
N PRO A 78 -13.46 -11.63 -1.23
CA PRO A 78 -14.48 -12.65 -1.11
C PRO A 78 -15.91 -12.12 -1.06
N MET A 79 -16.14 -10.93 -0.50
CA MET A 79 -17.47 -10.29 -0.54
C MET A 79 -17.93 -10.01 -1.98
N VAL A 80 -17.05 -9.60 -2.89
CA VAL A 80 -17.41 -9.39 -4.31
C VAL A 80 -17.88 -10.70 -4.97
N VAL A 81 -17.16 -11.79 -4.70
CA VAL A 81 -17.54 -13.12 -5.21
C VAL A 81 -18.88 -13.55 -4.59
N ALA A 82 -19.06 -13.38 -3.27
CA ALA A 82 -20.28 -13.75 -2.56
C ALA A 82 -21.52 -12.94 -3.02
N GLU A 83 -21.37 -11.63 -3.25
CA GLU A 83 -22.40 -10.76 -3.84
C GLU A 83 -22.87 -11.28 -5.20
N CYS A 84 -21.92 -11.64 -6.06
CA CYS A 84 -22.22 -12.11 -7.41
C CYS A 84 -22.73 -13.55 -7.43
N LEU A 85 -22.38 -14.35 -6.41
CA LEU A 85 -22.85 -15.72 -6.21
C LEU A 85 -24.22 -15.77 -5.50
N GLU A 86 -24.73 -14.66 -4.99
CA GLU A 86 -26.00 -14.58 -4.23
C GLU A 86 -26.06 -15.55 -3.05
N VAL A 87 -24.95 -15.66 -2.32
CA VAL A 87 -24.82 -16.44 -1.08
C VAL A 87 -24.76 -15.52 0.14
N ASP A 88 -25.36 -15.97 1.25
CA ASP A 88 -25.29 -15.25 2.52
C ASP A 88 -23.85 -15.27 3.06
N TRP A 89 -23.32 -14.11 3.43
CA TRP A 89 -21.93 -13.97 3.91
C TRP A 89 -21.59 -14.87 5.12
N LYS A 90 -22.57 -15.12 6.00
CA LYS A 90 -22.40 -16.00 7.17
C LYS A 90 -22.08 -17.46 6.80
N ASP A 91 -22.40 -17.88 5.58
CA ASP A 91 -22.21 -19.24 5.09
C ASP A 91 -20.93 -19.36 4.23
N VAL A 92 -20.15 -18.27 4.15
CA VAL A 92 -18.89 -18.21 3.39
C VAL A 92 -17.69 -18.47 4.32
N ARG A 93 -16.85 -19.42 3.94
CA ARG A 93 -15.52 -19.64 4.51
C ARG A 93 -14.47 -18.98 3.62
N VAL A 94 -13.55 -18.22 4.21
CA VAL A 94 -12.44 -17.61 3.47
C VAL A 94 -11.13 -18.35 3.72
N GLU A 95 -10.38 -18.61 2.65
CA GLU A 95 -9.03 -19.19 2.69
C GLU A 95 -8.00 -18.26 2.03
N GLN A 96 -6.78 -18.24 2.56
CA GLN A 96 -5.66 -17.50 1.97
C GLN A 96 -4.97 -18.36 0.90
N ALA A 97 -4.83 -17.85 -0.32
CA ALA A 97 -4.02 -18.51 -1.33
C ALA A 97 -2.53 -18.47 -0.97
N PRO A 98 -1.74 -19.51 -1.31
CA PRO A 98 -0.29 -19.38 -1.43
C PRO A 98 0.06 -18.48 -2.62
N LEU A 99 1.35 -18.17 -2.80
CA LEU A 99 1.83 -17.60 -4.06
C LEU A 99 1.61 -18.60 -5.19
N ASP A 100 0.90 -18.18 -6.22
CA ASP A 100 0.65 -18.96 -7.41
C ASP A 100 0.50 -18.04 -8.64
N ASP A 101 1.31 -18.29 -9.66
CA ASP A 101 1.34 -17.45 -10.87
C ASP A 101 0.02 -17.45 -11.62
N ARG A 102 -0.83 -18.46 -11.42
CA ARG A 102 -2.16 -18.52 -12.01
C ARG A 102 -2.95 -17.27 -11.60
N TYR A 103 -2.88 -16.82 -10.34
CA TYR A 103 -3.67 -15.71 -9.81
C TYR A 103 -3.28 -14.34 -10.41
N GLY A 104 -2.24 -14.33 -11.24
CA GLY A 104 -1.65 -13.13 -11.78
C GLY A 104 -0.95 -12.32 -10.68
N ARG A 105 -1.35 -11.06 -10.53
CA ARG A 105 -0.73 -10.16 -9.55
C ARG A 105 -1.23 -10.42 -8.13
N GLN A 106 -0.41 -11.04 -7.28
CA GLN A 106 -0.63 -11.16 -5.84
C GLN A 106 0.26 -10.18 -5.06
N VAL A 107 -0.15 -8.90 -4.99
CA VAL A 107 0.63 -7.83 -4.37
C VAL A 107 -0.25 -6.90 -3.54
N VAL A 108 0.27 -6.38 -2.43
CA VAL A 108 -0.30 -5.28 -1.64
C VAL A 108 0.55 -4.02 -1.82
N GLY A 109 0.14 -3.13 -2.72
CA GLY A 109 0.84 -1.87 -2.99
C GLY A 109 0.29 -1.16 -4.22
N GLY A 110 0.50 0.16 -4.28
CA GLY A 110 0.04 1.05 -5.35
C GLY A 110 -1.49 1.17 -5.42
N SER A 111 -2.20 0.77 -4.36
CA SER A 111 -3.67 0.76 -4.29
C SER A 111 -4.36 0.08 -5.50
N ARG A 112 -3.66 -0.90 -6.09
CA ARG A 112 -4.08 -1.61 -7.32
C ARG A 112 -4.96 -2.83 -7.08
N GLY A 113 -5.06 -3.32 -5.84
CA GLY A 113 -5.76 -4.57 -5.53
C GLY A 113 -7.19 -4.59 -6.05
N THR A 114 -8.01 -3.62 -5.62
CA THR A 114 -9.41 -3.49 -6.04
C THR A 114 -9.56 -3.31 -7.56
N PRO A 115 -8.94 -2.31 -8.21
CA PRO A 115 -9.14 -2.11 -9.64
C PRO A 115 -8.60 -3.27 -10.50
N ASP A 116 -7.51 -3.95 -10.08
CA ASP A 116 -6.99 -5.12 -10.82
C ASP A 116 -7.85 -6.37 -10.60
N GLY A 117 -8.53 -6.50 -9.46
CA GLY A 117 -9.30 -7.69 -9.08
C GLY A 117 -10.80 -7.61 -9.35
N TRP A 118 -11.33 -6.40 -9.58
CA TRP A 118 -12.77 -6.14 -9.63
C TRP A 118 -13.51 -7.05 -10.62
N ASP A 119 -13.01 -7.16 -11.85
CA ASP A 119 -13.68 -7.95 -12.88
C ASP A 119 -13.53 -9.46 -12.64
N ASP A 120 -12.32 -9.93 -12.31
CA ASP A 120 -12.04 -11.34 -12.02
C ASP A 120 -12.98 -11.91 -10.95
N LEU A 121 -13.17 -11.17 -9.87
CA LEU A 121 -13.97 -11.61 -8.73
C LEU A 121 -15.46 -11.63 -9.07
N ARG A 122 -15.94 -10.64 -9.82
CA ARG A 122 -17.33 -10.62 -10.31
C ARG A 122 -17.59 -11.76 -11.29
N ILE A 123 -16.68 -11.97 -12.25
CA ILE A 123 -16.76 -13.07 -13.22
C ILE A 123 -16.79 -14.42 -12.50
N ALA A 124 -15.96 -14.62 -11.48
CA ALA A 124 -15.95 -15.85 -10.70
C ALA A 124 -17.30 -16.12 -10.01
N GLY A 125 -17.86 -15.13 -9.32
CA GLY A 125 -19.15 -15.28 -8.62
C GLY A 125 -20.33 -15.42 -9.59
N THR A 126 -20.42 -14.54 -10.59
CA THR A 126 -21.51 -14.56 -11.59
C THR A 126 -21.46 -15.81 -12.45
N GLY A 127 -20.27 -16.27 -12.83
CA GLY A 127 -20.07 -17.51 -13.58
C GLY A 127 -20.53 -18.74 -12.81
N ALA A 128 -20.18 -18.83 -11.52
CA ALA A 128 -20.65 -19.91 -10.66
C ALA A 128 -22.18 -19.89 -10.50
N LEU A 129 -22.77 -18.72 -10.28
CA LEU A 129 -24.22 -18.56 -10.19
C LEU A 129 -24.94 -18.93 -11.49
N TYR A 130 -24.38 -18.55 -12.64
CA TYR A 130 -24.91 -18.88 -13.96
C TYR A 130 -25.04 -20.40 -14.12
N MET A 131 -23.97 -21.15 -13.82
CA MET A 131 -23.95 -22.61 -13.91
C MET A 131 -25.00 -23.27 -13.01
N LEU A 132 -25.18 -22.75 -11.79
CA LEU A 132 -26.17 -23.25 -10.84
C LEU A 132 -27.61 -22.97 -11.31
N ARG A 133 -27.87 -21.79 -11.89
CA ARG A 133 -29.17 -21.46 -12.48
C ARG A 133 -29.50 -22.35 -13.67
N GLU A 134 -28.56 -22.56 -14.58
CA GLU A 134 -28.73 -23.46 -15.73
C GLU A 134 -28.96 -24.91 -15.28
N ALA A 135 -28.26 -25.36 -14.23
CA ALA A 135 -28.47 -26.68 -13.65
C ALA A 135 -29.89 -26.86 -13.10
N ALA A 136 -30.37 -25.89 -12.32
CA ALA A 136 -31.72 -25.90 -11.77
C ALA A 136 -32.78 -25.85 -12.87
N ALA A 137 -32.62 -24.94 -13.85
CA ALA A 137 -33.51 -24.78 -14.99
C ALA A 137 -33.62 -26.08 -15.79
N SER A 138 -32.48 -26.73 -16.06
CA SER A 138 -32.43 -28.02 -16.75
C SER A 138 -33.11 -29.14 -15.96
N LEU A 139 -32.94 -29.21 -14.63
CA LEU A 139 -33.63 -30.19 -13.79
C LEU A 139 -35.15 -29.97 -13.73
N TRP A 140 -35.58 -28.71 -13.80
CA TRP A 140 -36.98 -28.36 -13.64
C TRP A 140 -37.77 -28.28 -14.95
N GLY A 141 -37.08 -28.23 -16.09
CA GLY A 141 -37.68 -28.07 -17.42
C GLY A 141 -38.24 -26.66 -17.64
N VAL A 142 -37.56 -25.63 -17.12
CA VAL A 142 -38.00 -24.22 -17.16
C VAL A 142 -36.92 -23.32 -17.75
N PRO A 143 -37.24 -22.12 -18.25
CA PRO A 143 -36.22 -21.17 -18.70
C PRO A 143 -35.30 -20.71 -17.55
N ALA A 144 -33.99 -20.65 -17.78
CA ALA A 144 -33.03 -20.21 -16.76
C ALA A 144 -33.24 -18.75 -16.32
N GLY A 145 -33.70 -17.88 -17.24
CA GLY A 145 -34.06 -16.49 -16.94
C GLY A 145 -35.21 -16.35 -15.94
N ASP A 146 -36.06 -17.37 -15.80
CA ASP A 146 -37.18 -17.37 -14.85
C ASP A 146 -36.74 -17.85 -13.45
N CYS A 147 -35.51 -18.35 -13.30
CA CYS A 147 -34.94 -18.78 -12.04
C CYS A 147 -34.24 -17.60 -11.33
N SER A 148 -34.60 -17.33 -10.08
CA SER A 148 -33.91 -16.37 -9.21
C SER A 148 -33.01 -17.09 -8.21
N ALA A 149 -32.00 -16.39 -7.69
CA ALA A 149 -31.19 -16.89 -6.60
C ALA A 149 -31.23 -15.94 -5.41
N SER A 150 -31.07 -16.51 -4.22
CA SER A 150 -30.87 -15.77 -2.99
C SER A 150 -30.42 -16.73 -1.90
N SER A 151 -29.52 -16.27 -1.04
CA SER A 151 -29.03 -16.99 0.13
C SER A 151 -28.65 -18.45 -0.18
N GLY A 152 -27.87 -18.65 -1.25
CA GLY A 152 -27.38 -19.99 -1.61
C GLY A 152 -28.42 -20.96 -2.19
N THR A 153 -29.57 -20.45 -2.63
CA THR A 153 -30.70 -21.24 -3.13
C THR A 153 -31.21 -20.69 -4.45
N ILE A 154 -31.42 -21.56 -5.44
CA ILE A 154 -32.12 -21.23 -6.69
C ILE A 154 -33.62 -21.47 -6.49
N ARG A 155 -34.48 -20.60 -7.03
CA ARG A 155 -35.94 -20.69 -6.97
C ARG A 155 -36.55 -20.40 -8.34
N HIS A 156 -37.62 -21.12 -8.70
CA HIS A 156 -38.44 -20.80 -9.87
C HIS A 156 -39.88 -20.51 -9.43
N ALA A 157 -40.25 -19.24 -9.44
CA ALA A 157 -41.53 -18.75 -8.90
C ALA A 157 -42.74 -19.40 -9.59
N GLY A 158 -42.71 -19.55 -10.91
CA GLY A 158 -43.82 -20.11 -11.68
C GLY A 158 -44.18 -21.55 -11.32
N SER A 159 -43.20 -22.33 -10.84
CA SER A 159 -43.41 -23.73 -10.43
C SER A 159 -43.39 -23.96 -8.92
N GLY A 160 -42.95 -22.99 -8.12
CA GLY A 160 -42.68 -23.15 -6.70
C GLY A 160 -41.46 -24.02 -6.34
N LYS A 161 -40.71 -24.55 -7.32
CA LYS A 161 -39.51 -25.37 -7.09
C LYS A 161 -38.34 -24.53 -6.56
N SER A 162 -37.52 -25.15 -5.71
CA SER A 162 -36.28 -24.58 -5.20
C SER A 162 -35.24 -25.66 -4.91
N ALA A 163 -33.95 -25.33 -5.02
CA ALA A 163 -32.84 -26.21 -4.68
C ALA A 163 -31.65 -25.40 -4.12
N ARG A 164 -30.98 -25.93 -3.11
CA ARG A 164 -29.72 -25.36 -2.61
C ARG A 164 -28.60 -25.63 -3.61
N TYR A 165 -27.54 -24.82 -3.58
CA TYR A 165 -26.41 -24.97 -4.51
C TYR A 165 -25.79 -26.37 -4.47
N ALA A 166 -25.64 -26.97 -3.27
CA ALA A 166 -25.11 -28.32 -3.10
C ALA A 166 -25.88 -29.41 -3.85
N GLU A 167 -27.19 -29.24 -4.04
CA GLU A 167 -28.07 -30.19 -4.74
C GLU A 167 -27.92 -30.10 -6.27
N LEU A 168 -27.27 -29.04 -6.76
CA LEU A 168 -27.15 -28.72 -8.17
C LEU A 168 -25.75 -29.03 -8.74
N LEU A 169 -24.77 -29.36 -7.89
CA LEU A 169 -23.36 -29.45 -8.28
C LEU A 169 -23.10 -30.51 -9.35
N ASP A 170 -23.64 -31.72 -9.18
CA ASP A 170 -23.48 -32.83 -10.12
C ASP A 170 -24.03 -32.46 -11.49
N LYS A 171 -25.20 -31.82 -11.52
CA LYS A 171 -25.81 -31.36 -12.76
C LYS A 171 -25.00 -30.23 -13.38
N ALA A 172 -24.60 -29.22 -12.58
CA ALA A 172 -23.84 -28.07 -13.04
C ALA A 172 -22.53 -28.50 -13.72
N ALA A 173 -21.85 -29.50 -13.19
CA ALA A 173 -20.60 -30.00 -13.76
C ALA A 173 -20.74 -30.68 -15.13
N THR A 174 -21.95 -31.09 -15.52
CA THR A 174 -22.22 -31.65 -16.86
C THR A 174 -22.53 -30.58 -17.91
N LEU A 175 -22.72 -29.33 -17.50
CA LEU A 175 -23.10 -28.25 -18.40
C LEU A 175 -21.86 -27.61 -19.05
N PRO A 176 -22.01 -27.04 -20.26
CA PRO A 176 -20.96 -26.25 -20.86
C PRO A 176 -20.70 -25.01 -20.01
N VAL A 177 -19.42 -24.64 -19.88
CA VAL A 177 -19.02 -23.41 -19.19
C VAL A 177 -19.43 -22.20 -20.05
N PRO A 178 -20.06 -21.16 -19.48
CA PRO A 178 -20.47 -19.98 -20.24
C PRO A 178 -19.28 -19.18 -20.78
N ASP A 179 -19.51 -18.53 -21.91
CA ASP A 179 -18.67 -17.41 -22.34
C ASP A 179 -18.80 -16.25 -21.34
N VAL A 180 -17.69 -15.60 -21.01
CA VAL A 180 -17.68 -14.44 -20.12
C VAL A 180 -18.55 -13.31 -20.68
N ALA A 181 -18.65 -13.17 -22.01
CA ALA A 181 -19.51 -12.19 -22.67
C ALA A 181 -21.01 -12.44 -22.43
N ALA A 182 -21.41 -13.65 -22.01
CA ALA A 182 -22.80 -13.96 -21.67
C ALA A 182 -23.16 -13.60 -20.23
N LEU A 183 -22.19 -13.18 -19.40
CA LEU A 183 -22.40 -12.87 -17.99
C LEU A 183 -22.87 -11.42 -17.82
N SER A 184 -23.94 -11.22 -17.07
CA SER A 184 -24.38 -9.91 -16.61
C SER A 184 -23.75 -9.59 -15.26
N LEU A 185 -22.66 -8.81 -15.26
CA LEU A 185 -21.93 -8.46 -14.03
C LEU A 185 -22.62 -7.30 -13.29
N LYS A 186 -22.90 -7.47 -12.00
CA LYS A 186 -23.35 -6.37 -11.12
C LYS A 186 -22.27 -5.28 -11.08
N SER A 187 -22.63 -4.01 -11.27
CA SER A 187 -21.65 -2.91 -11.32
C SER A 187 -22.04 -1.69 -10.50
N ARG A 188 -23.32 -1.50 -10.19
CA ARG A 188 -23.81 -0.26 -9.57
C ARG A 188 -24.16 -0.47 -8.10
N PRO A 189 -23.92 0.52 -7.23
CA PRO A 189 -24.22 0.44 -5.79
C PRO A 189 -25.65 -0.02 -5.46
N GLU A 190 -26.65 0.41 -6.24
CA GLU A 190 -28.05 0.05 -6.04
C GLU A 190 -28.36 -1.42 -6.32
N ASP A 191 -27.51 -2.13 -7.08
CA ASP A 191 -27.67 -3.54 -7.42
C ASP A 191 -27.05 -4.46 -6.33
N PHE A 192 -26.34 -3.90 -5.34
CA PHE A 192 -25.61 -4.66 -4.33
C PHE A 192 -26.41 -4.91 -3.06
N ASN A 193 -26.37 -6.15 -2.56
CA ASN A 193 -26.98 -6.53 -1.28
C ASN A 193 -25.96 -6.65 -0.12
N LEU A 194 -24.69 -6.90 -0.42
CA LEU A 194 -23.60 -7.13 0.52
C LEU A 194 -22.54 -6.03 0.41
N LEU A 195 -22.19 -5.60 -0.80
CA LEU A 195 -21.18 -4.55 -0.99
C LEU A 195 -21.69 -3.21 -0.45
N GLY A 196 -20.77 -2.37 0.04
CA GLY A 196 -21.10 -1.10 0.70
C GLY A 196 -21.53 -1.23 2.16
N ARG A 197 -21.76 -2.46 2.65
CA ARG A 197 -22.10 -2.71 4.06
C ARG A 197 -20.86 -2.81 4.94
N PHE A 198 -21.08 -2.67 6.24
CA PHE A 198 -20.07 -2.96 7.25
C PHE A 198 -19.98 -4.47 7.47
N VAL A 199 -18.86 -5.07 7.07
CA VAL A 199 -18.55 -6.48 7.35
C VAL A 199 -17.21 -6.57 8.09
N PRO A 200 -17.17 -7.13 9.30
CA PRO A 200 -15.92 -7.23 10.07
C PRO A 200 -14.91 -8.14 9.39
N GLY A 201 -13.63 -7.92 9.68
CA GLY A 201 -12.54 -8.72 9.12
C GLY A 201 -12.65 -10.20 9.48
N VAL A 202 -12.47 -11.08 8.49
CA VAL A 202 -12.55 -12.55 8.69
C VAL A 202 -11.50 -13.09 9.66
N ASP A 203 -10.39 -12.37 9.85
CA ASP A 203 -9.33 -12.73 10.79
C ASP A 203 -9.51 -12.14 12.19
N ASN A 204 -10.52 -11.29 12.42
CA ASN A 204 -10.67 -10.55 13.68
C ASN A 204 -10.74 -11.47 14.90
N HIS A 205 -11.48 -12.58 14.81
CA HIS A 205 -11.56 -13.54 15.93
C HIS A 205 -10.18 -14.13 16.27
N LYS A 206 -9.39 -14.51 15.26
CA LYS A 206 -8.04 -15.05 15.48
C LYS A 206 -7.13 -14.02 16.14
N ILE A 207 -7.20 -12.76 15.70
CA ILE A 207 -6.43 -11.65 16.27
C ILE A 207 -6.82 -11.42 17.73
N LEU A 208 -8.12 -11.30 18.02
CA LEU A 208 -8.63 -11.02 19.37
C LEU A 208 -8.37 -12.16 20.38
N THR A 209 -8.19 -13.39 19.90
CA THR A 209 -7.94 -14.57 20.74
C THR A 209 -6.49 -15.03 20.74
N GLY A 210 -5.59 -14.33 20.03
CA GLY A 210 -4.17 -14.68 19.98
C GLY A 210 -3.86 -15.99 19.24
N GLN A 211 -4.68 -16.38 18.27
CA GLN A 211 -4.43 -17.57 17.45
C GLN A 211 -3.33 -17.31 16.40
N PRO A 212 -2.52 -18.33 16.06
CA PRO A 212 -1.47 -18.24 15.03
C PRO A 212 -1.98 -17.69 13.70
N LEU A 213 -1.32 -16.66 13.20
CA LEU A 213 -1.73 -15.94 11.98
C LEU A 213 -0.57 -15.23 11.27
N PHE A 214 0.41 -14.72 12.01
CA PHE A 214 1.54 -13.94 11.52
C PHE A 214 2.75 -14.81 11.18
N GLY A 215 3.76 -14.23 10.52
CA GLY A 215 4.93 -14.98 10.08
C GLY A 215 5.72 -15.56 11.26
N ALA A 216 5.80 -14.81 12.36
CA ALA A 216 6.46 -15.22 13.60
C ALA A 216 5.71 -16.34 14.35
N ASP A 217 4.46 -16.67 13.98
CA ASP A 217 3.67 -17.73 14.62
C ASP A 217 3.94 -19.11 14.01
N VAL A 218 4.68 -19.18 12.89
CA VAL A 218 4.98 -20.44 12.22
C VAL A 218 5.84 -21.32 13.12
N ARG A 219 5.39 -22.56 13.36
CA ARG A 219 6.11 -23.57 14.14
C ARG A 219 6.20 -24.85 13.31
N LEU A 220 7.42 -25.34 13.12
CA LEU A 220 7.71 -26.57 12.39
C LEU A 220 8.51 -27.52 13.28
N GLU A 221 8.37 -28.82 13.05
CA GLU A 221 9.14 -29.84 13.78
C GLU A 221 10.64 -29.68 13.51
N GLY A 222 11.46 -29.71 14.57
CA GLY A 222 12.92 -29.56 14.47
C GLY A 222 13.42 -28.19 14.02
N MET A 223 12.56 -27.15 14.05
CA MET A 223 12.90 -25.80 13.62
C MET A 223 13.94 -25.12 14.53
N LEU A 224 14.86 -24.39 13.91
CA LEU A 224 15.80 -23.50 14.58
C LEU A 224 15.45 -22.03 14.37
N TYR A 225 16.08 -21.19 15.18
CA TYR A 225 15.89 -19.75 15.14
C TYR A 225 17.19 -19.06 14.76
N ALA A 226 17.09 -18.06 13.89
CA ALA A 226 18.21 -17.29 13.43
C ALA A 226 18.05 -15.80 13.75
N VAL A 227 19.19 -15.16 14.03
CA VAL A 227 19.40 -13.71 13.95
C VAL A 227 20.47 -13.42 12.91
N TYR A 228 20.45 -12.21 12.34
CA TYR A 228 21.34 -11.82 11.24
C TYR A 228 21.93 -10.44 11.51
N GLU A 229 23.24 -10.38 11.77
CA GLU A 229 23.95 -9.13 12.03
C GLU A 229 24.49 -8.55 10.72
N LYS A 230 24.16 -7.29 10.44
CA LYS A 230 24.64 -6.53 9.28
C LYS A 230 25.58 -5.41 9.72
N CYS A 231 26.35 -4.89 8.78
CA CYS A 231 27.13 -3.68 9.02
C CYS A 231 26.17 -2.49 9.29
N PRO A 232 26.38 -1.68 10.34
CA PRO A 232 25.61 -0.46 10.57
C PRO A 232 25.59 0.49 9.37
N THR A 233 26.70 0.55 8.63
CA THR A 233 26.78 1.26 7.35
C THR A 233 26.34 0.36 6.21
N PHE A 234 25.33 0.79 5.44
CA PHE A 234 24.78 0.02 4.33
C PHE A 234 25.86 -0.42 3.32
N ALA A 235 25.72 -1.64 2.78
CA ALA A 235 26.70 -2.31 1.91
C ALA A 235 28.09 -2.59 2.52
N GLY A 236 28.30 -2.31 3.81
CA GLY A 236 29.52 -2.71 4.50
C GLY A 236 29.70 -4.23 4.56
N LYS A 237 30.96 -4.67 4.61
CA LYS A 237 31.36 -6.09 4.55
C LYS A 237 32.05 -6.53 5.82
N VAL A 238 31.92 -7.80 6.17
CA VAL A 238 32.68 -8.40 7.27
C VAL A 238 34.14 -8.47 6.85
N LYS A 239 35.01 -7.73 7.53
CA LYS A 239 36.47 -7.86 7.37
C LYS A 239 37.02 -8.97 8.26
N ASN A 240 36.57 -8.99 9.52
CA ASN A 240 36.93 -10.03 10.49
C ASN A 240 35.85 -10.15 11.58
N ALA A 241 35.68 -11.33 12.18
CA ALA A 241 34.76 -11.54 13.29
C ALA A 241 35.16 -12.74 14.17
N ASN A 242 34.78 -12.71 15.45
CA ASN A 242 35.01 -13.82 16.41
C ASN A 242 34.01 -14.98 16.26
N ILE A 243 33.80 -15.47 15.03
CA ILE A 243 32.77 -16.47 14.72
C ILE A 243 32.94 -17.77 15.50
N ASP A 244 34.16 -18.28 15.65
CA ASP A 244 34.41 -19.56 16.32
C ASP A 244 34.09 -19.49 17.83
N GLU A 245 34.33 -18.33 18.46
CA GLU A 245 33.94 -18.07 19.85
C GLU A 245 32.42 -18.10 19.99
N VAL A 246 31.70 -17.38 19.13
CA VAL A 246 30.23 -17.33 19.12
C VAL A 246 29.63 -18.70 18.84
N ARG A 247 30.19 -19.45 17.88
CA ARG A 247 29.75 -20.81 17.54
C ARG A 247 29.90 -21.78 18.71
N SER A 248 30.89 -21.57 19.58
CA SER A 248 31.17 -22.43 20.73
C SER A 248 30.30 -22.13 21.94
N LEU A 249 29.44 -21.10 21.89
CA LEU A 249 28.53 -20.77 22.97
C LEU A 249 27.41 -21.81 23.14
N PRO A 250 26.94 -22.08 24.37
CA PRO A 250 25.87 -23.04 24.61
C PRO A 250 24.58 -22.75 23.82
N GLY A 251 24.04 -23.78 23.16
CA GLY A 251 22.80 -23.71 22.39
C GLY A 251 22.95 -23.13 20.97
N ILE A 252 24.14 -22.64 20.61
CA ILE A 252 24.43 -22.22 19.25
C ILE A 252 24.74 -23.46 18.40
N THR A 253 23.99 -23.61 17.32
CA THR A 253 24.15 -24.71 16.37
C THR A 253 25.04 -24.31 15.21
N HIS A 254 24.93 -23.07 14.75
CA HIS A 254 25.70 -22.52 13.65
C HIS A 254 25.98 -21.04 13.89
N ALA A 255 27.17 -20.58 13.49
CA ALA A 255 27.47 -19.18 13.29
C ALA A 255 28.45 -19.08 12.11
N PHE A 256 28.18 -18.21 11.14
CA PHE A 256 29.01 -18.08 9.94
C PHE A 256 28.84 -16.72 9.27
N VAL A 257 29.88 -16.30 8.54
CA VAL A 257 29.83 -15.13 7.65
C VAL A 257 29.04 -15.49 6.40
N VAL A 258 28.22 -14.54 5.96
CA VAL A 258 27.52 -14.56 4.69
C VAL A 258 28.09 -13.44 3.83
N ASP A 259 28.74 -13.78 2.72
CA ASP A 259 29.40 -12.79 1.85
C ASP A 259 28.40 -11.83 1.19
N GLY A 260 27.17 -12.30 0.95
CA GLY A 260 26.10 -11.52 0.34
C GLY A 260 26.44 -10.98 -1.05
N THR A 261 25.80 -9.87 -1.41
CA THR A 261 25.94 -9.16 -2.67
C THR A 261 26.03 -7.66 -2.42
N ASN A 262 26.45 -6.87 -3.41
CA ASN A 262 26.41 -5.41 -3.32
C ASN A 262 25.01 -4.83 -3.67
N GLU A 263 24.01 -5.68 -3.96
CA GLU A 263 22.65 -5.23 -4.27
C GLU A 263 21.94 -4.85 -2.95
N LEU A 264 21.73 -3.56 -2.71
CA LEU A 264 21.11 -3.04 -1.47
C LEU A 264 19.69 -3.60 -1.20
N THR A 265 19.02 -4.08 -2.24
CA THR A 265 17.69 -4.72 -2.17
C THR A 265 17.74 -6.25 -2.08
N GLY A 266 18.94 -6.84 -2.07
CA GLY A 266 19.18 -8.28 -2.12
C GLY A 266 19.68 -8.85 -0.79
N LEU A 267 20.46 -9.94 -0.88
CA LEU A 267 21.15 -10.51 0.27
C LEU A 267 22.39 -9.66 0.57
N LEU A 268 22.38 -8.93 1.68
CA LEU A 268 23.52 -8.13 2.11
C LEU A 268 24.57 -8.98 2.85
N PRO A 269 25.86 -8.59 2.82
CA PRO A 269 26.87 -9.21 3.65
C PRO A 269 26.51 -9.12 5.14
N GLY A 270 26.86 -10.15 5.91
CA GLY A 270 26.55 -10.18 7.33
C GLY A 270 26.97 -11.47 8.02
N ILE A 271 26.44 -11.69 9.22
CA ILE A 271 26.73 -12.87 10.05
C ILE A 271 25.42 -13.47 10.52
N ALA A 272 25.20 -14.74 10.20
CA ALA A 272 24.05 -15.49 10.72
C ALA A 272 24.46 -16.25 11.98
N ILE A 273 23.62 -16.18 13.02
CA ILE A 273 23.73 -16.97 14.24
C ILE A 273 22.45 -17.78 14.39
N VAL A 274 22.57 -19.10 14.56
CA VAL A 274 21.44 -20.05 14.55
C VAL A 274 21.46 -20.92 15.80
N ALA A 275 20.34 -21.01 16.50
CA ALA A 275 20.22 -21.71 17.78
C ALA A 275 18.88 -22.46 17.91
N GLU A 276 18.75 -23.26 18.98
CA GLU A 276 17.51 -23.99 19.29
C GLU A 276 16.37 -23.09 19.80
N SER A 277 16.71 -21.89 20.28
CA SER A 277 15.75 -20.83 20.62
C SER A 277 16.22 -19.48 20.11
N TRP A 278 15.27 -18.60 19.80
CA TRP A 278 15.60 -17.24 19.36
C TRP A 278 16.39 -16.48 20.42
N TRP A 279 16.03 -16.63 21.71
CA TRP A 279 16.73 -16.01 22.83
C TRP A 279 18.22 -16.38 22.89
N GLN A 280 18.58 -17.64 22.64
CA GLN A 280 19.98 -18.06 22.60
C GLN A 280 20.74 -17.42 21.43
N ALA A 281 20.13 -17.39 20.23
CA ALA A 281 20.75 -16.76 19.06
C ALA A 281 21.02 -15.26 19.30
N ASP A 282 20.02 -14.53 19.81
CA ASP A 282 20.14 -13.09 20.09
C ASP A 282 21.08 -12.81 21.29
N SER A 283 21.04 -13.62 22.34
CA SER A 283 21.97 -13.50 23.46
C SER A 283 23.42 -13.69 23.02
N ALA A 284 23.69 -14.64 22.13
CA ALA A 284 25.02 -14.85 21.58
C ALA A 284 25.48 -13.72 20.65
N ARG A 285 24.55 -13.06 19.94
CA ARG A 285 24.83 -11.87 19.13
C ARG A 285 25.47 -10.75 19.94
N SER A 286 25.08 -10.58 21.21
CA SER A 286 25.73 -9.58 22.10
C SER A 286 27.23 -9.83 22.37
N LYS A 287 27.75 -11.03 22.06
CA LYS A 287 29.17 -11.41 22.19
C LYS A 287 29.93 -11.29 20.88
N LEU A 288 29.22 -11.02 19.78
CA LEU A 288 29.80 -10.88 18.47
C LEU A 288 30.62 -9.59 18.41
N LYS A 289 31.86 -9.71 17.92
CA LYS A 289 32.77 -8.61 17.64
C LYS A 289 33.08 -8.68 16.16
N VAL A 290 32.75 -7.62 15.43
CA VAL A 290 32.93 -7.55 13.99
C VAL A 290 33.76 -6.32 13.65
N GLU A 291 34.78 -6.52 12.85
CA GLU A 291 35.45 -5.45 12.12
C GLU A 291 34.78 -5.33 10.75
N TRP A 292 34.24 -4.15 10.44
CA TRP A 292 33.55 -3.88 9.19
C TRP A 292 34.45 -3.12 8.22
N ASP A 293 34.29 -3.41 6.93
CA ASP A 293 34.84 -2.62 5.82
C ASP A 293 33.71 -1.83 5.16
N THR A 294 33.85 -0.51 5.08
CA THR A 294 32.79 0.43 4.65
C THR A 294 33.30 1.35 3.55
N SER A 295 32.49 1.62 2.52
CA SER A 295 32.90 2.39 1.34
C SER A 295 32.33 3.82 1.25
N HIS A 296 31.45 4.21 2.16
CA HIS A 296 30.81 5.53 2.18
C HIS A 296 30.54 5.98 3.62
N SER A 297 30.17 7.25 3.79
CA SER A 297 29.96 7.87 5.09
C SER A 297 28.83 8.89 5.07
N ASP A 298 27.72 8.56 4.39
CA ASP A 298 26.54 9.42 4.27
C ASP A 298 26.10 10.01 5.62
N SER A 299 25.75 11.30 5.66
CA SER A 299 25.25 11.93 6.88
C SER A 299 24.19 12.99 6.59
N THR A 300 23.24 13.14 7.52
CA THR A 300 22.18 14.16 7.40
C THR A 300 22.76 15.56 7.31
N ALA A 301 23.80 15.85 8.09
CA ALA A 301 24.47 17.16 8.06
C ALA A 301 25.09 17.46 6.68
N ASP A 302 25.59 16.46 5.97
CA ASP A 302 26.16 16.63 4.62
C ASP A 302 25.06 16.80 3.57
N PHE A 303 23.94 16.08 3.72
CA PHE A 303 22.77 16.26 2.86
C PHE A 303 22.19 17.67 2.98
N ASP A 304 22.03 18.19 4.20
CA ASP A 304 21.53 19.55 4.43
C ASP A 304 22.44 20.61 3.78
N ARG A 305 23.76 20.47 3.90
CA ARG A 305 24.72 21.39 3.26
C ARG A 305 24.66 21.33 1.74
N GLN A 306 24.53 20.14 1.16
CA GLN A 306 24.39 19.98 -0.29
C GLN A 306 23.07 20.57 -0.79
N ALA A 307 21.96 20.34 -0.10
CA ALA A 307 20.67 20.93 -0.44
C ALA A 307 20.72 22.46 -0.42
N ALA A 308 21.30 23.05 0.63
CA ALA A 308 21.48 24.51 0.71
C ALA A 308 22.31 25.06 -0.46
N SER A 309 23.38 24.36 -0.87
CA SER A 309 24.18 24.76 -2.03
C SER A 309 23.42 24.64 -3.35
N LEU A 310 22.54 23.64 -3.49
CA LEU A 310 21.78 23.39 -4.71
C LEU A 310 20.59 24.33 -4.88
N ALA A 311 20.03 24.88 -3.78
CA ALA A 311 18.86 25.75 -3.80
C ALA A 311 19.03 27.03 -4.64
N GLY A 312 20.26 27.55 -4.74
CA GLY A 312 20.58 28.70 -5.60
C GLY A 312 20.85 28.34 -7.08
N GLY A 313 20.84 27.05 -7.43
CA GLY A 313 21.16 26.57 -8.77
C GLY A 313 19.97 26.51 -9.72
N SER A 314 20.24 26.24 -11.00
CA SER A 314 19.19 26.05 -12.01
C SER A 314 18.51 24.67 -11.90
N GLY A 315 19.25 23.61 -11.57
CA GLY A 315 18.73 22.24 -11.61
C GLY A 315 18.38 21.76 -13.02
N LYS A 316 17.95 20.49 -13.14
CA LYS A 316 17.41 19.90 -14.37
C LYS A 316 15.95 20.31 -14.54
N THR A 317 15.60 20.93 -15.66
CA THR A 317 14.20 21.21 -15.99
C THR A 317 13.44 19.91 -16.27
N MET A 318 12.41 19.64 -15.48
CA MET A 318 11.52 18.48 -15.63
C MET A 318 10.25 18.85 -16.42
N ARG A 319 9.74 20.07 -16.24
CA ARG A 319 8.62 20.63 -17.00
C ARG A 319 8.74 22.15 -17.10
N HIS A 320 8.30 22.71 -18.21
CA HIS A 320 8.27 24.15 -18.46
C HIS A 320 7.10 24.50 -19.38
N ASP A 321 6.11 25.19 -18.82
CA ASP A 321 4.91 25.67 -19.51
C ASP A 321 4.90 27.21 -19.47
N GLY A 322 4.63 27.86 -20.60
CA GLY A 322 4.56 29.32 -20.68
C GLY A 322 5.90 30.03 -20.46
N ASN A 323 5.85 31.29 -20.02
CA ASN A 323 7.02 32.11 -19.70
C ASN A 323 6.99 32.52 -18.22
N VAL A 324 7.59 31.70 -17.36
CA VAL A 324 7.57 31.88 -15.90
C VAL A 324 8.27 33.17 -15.46
N GLU A 325 9.39 33.55 -16.08
CA GLU A 325 10.12 34.76 -15.66
C GLU A 325 9.34 36.04 -15.99
N GLU A 326 8.73 36.11 -17.17
CA GLU A 326 7.89 37.25 -17.57
C GLU A 326 6.65 37.37 -16.67
N ALA A 327 6.00 36.24 -16.38
CA ALA A 327 4.81 36.20 -15.54
C ALA A 327 5.12 36.57 -14.07
N LEU A 328 6.27 36.14 -13.54
CA LEU A 328 6.75 36.57 -12.22
C LEU A 328 7.12 38.06 -12.23
N GLY A 329 7.79 38.56 -13.27
CA GLY A 329 8.15 39.97 -13.40
C GLY A 329 6.95 40.91 -13.52
N SER A 330 5.82 40.40 -14.02
CA SER A 330 4.56 41.16 -14.18
C SER A 330 3.57 40.93 -13.02
N ALA A 331 3.90 40.08 -12.04
CA ALA A 331 3.00 39.74 -10.94
C ALA A 331 2.81 40.93 -10.01
N THR A 332 1.57 41.14 -9.55
CA THR A 332 1.26 42.16 -8.53
C THR A 332 1.87 41.79 -7.17
N LYS A 333 1.99 40.48 -6.90
CA LYS A 333 2.64 39.96 -5.70
C LYS A 333 3.35 38.65 -6.02
N ILE A 334 4.54 38.47 -5.47
CA ILE A 334 5.27 37.20 -5.50
C ILE A 334 5.28 36.62 -4.09
N VAL A 335 4.91 35.35 -3.96
CA VAL A 335 5.00 34.58 -2.71
C VAL A 335 6.13 33.58 -2.89
N GLU A 336 7.01 33.47 -1.89
CA GLU A 336 8.18 32.60 -1.93
C GLU A 336 8.37 31.90 -0.59
N ALA A 337 8.61 30.60 -0.61
CA ALA A 337 8.85 29.80 0.58
C ALA A 337 9.64 28.53 0.27
N SER A 338 10.34 28.01 1.28
CA SER A 338 11.00 26.71 1.23
C SER A 338 10.38 25.75 2.24
N TYR A 339 10.28 24.47 1.86
CA TYR A 339 9.71 23.40 2.68
C TYR A 339 10.65 22.20 2.77
N TYR A 340 10.64 21.49 3.90
CA TYR A 340 11.45 20.29 4.13
C TYR A 340 10.65 19.17 4.80
N TYR A 341 10.90 17.93 4.38
CA TYR A 341 10.53 16.73 5.14
C TYR A 341 11.72 15.76 5.27
N PRO A 342 11.83 15.04 6.40
CA PRO A 342 12.98 14.19 6.68
C PRO A 342 12.78 12.76 6.15
N PHE A 343 13.85 11.96 6.25
CA PHE A 343 13.74 10.52 6.12
C PHE A 343 12.87 9.97 7.25
N VAL A 344 12.11 8.91 6.98
CA VAL A 344 11.32 8.22 8.03
C VAL A 344 11.32 6.72 7.81
N SER A 345 11.26 5.98 8.92
CA SER A 345 11.07 4.54 8.95
C SER A 345 9.60 4.18 8.75
N HIS A 346 9.34 2.96 8.30
CA HIS A 346 8.01 2.37 8.28
C HIS A 346 7.51 1.99 9.68
N ALA A 347 8.45 1.66 10.58
CA ALA A 347 8.15 1.29 11.97
C ALA A 347 6.99 0.29 12.12
N ASN A 348 6.89 -0.69 11.20
CA ASN A 348 5.87 -1.73 11.21
C ASN A 348 5.88 -2.47 12.56
N LEU A 349 4.74 -2.80 13.19
CA LEU A 349 4.75 -3.39 14.53
C LEU A 349 5.42 -4.78 14.59
N GLU A 350 5.24 -5.60 13.55
CA GLU A 350 5.91 -6.90 13.39
C GLU A 350 7.23 -6.75 12.59
N PRO A 351 8.40 -6.79 13.26
CA PRO A 351 9.69 -6.72 12.57
C PRO A 351 9.84 -7.81 11.50
N GLN A 352 10.80 -7.62 10.60
CA GLN A 352 11.01 -8.60 9.52
C GLN A 352 11.25 -10.01 10.07
N ASN A 353 10.55 -10.97 9.46
CA ASN A 353 10.67 -12.37 9.81
C ASN A 353 10.30 -13.25 8.63
N CYS A 354 10.85 -14.45 8.59
CA CYS A 354 10.55 -15.45 7.56
C CYS A 354 10.95 -16.83 8.06
N THR A 355 10.12 -17.83 7.74
CA THR A 355 10.47 -19.24 7.97
C THR A 355 10.76 -19.91 6.65
N ALA A 356 11.87 -20.65 6.55
CA ALA A 356 12.27 -21.34 5.33
C ALA A 356 12.71 -22.79 5.61
N VAL A 357 12.43 -23.67 4.65
CA VAL A 357 12.83 -25.08 4.67
C VAL A 357 13.44 -25.44 3.32
N PHE A 358 14.72 -25.83 3.34
CA PHE A 358 15.38 -26.42 2.17
C PHE A 358 15.35 -27.95 2.29
N LYS A 359 14.59 -28.61 1.41
CA LYS A 359 14.42 -30.06 1.39
C LYS A 359 15.57 -30.72 0.63
N GLU A 360 15.96 -31.92 1.01
CA GLU A 360 17.00 -32.71 0.32
C GLU A 360 16.73 -32.91 -1.17
N SER A 361 15.44 -32.97 -1.56
CA SER A 361 15.03 -33.01 -2.96
C SER A 361 15.49 -31.80 -3.79
N GLY A 362 15.94 -30.71 -3.16
CA GLY A 362 16.26 -29.42 -3.77
C GLY A 362 15.04 -28.49 -3.89
N LYS A 363 13.98 -28.71 -3.10
CA LYS A 363 12.80 -27.84 -3.04
C LYS A 363 12.93 -26.87 -1.87
N MET A 364 12.50 -25.63 -2.06
CA MET A 364 12.42 -24.61 -1.02
C MET A 364 10.96 -24.34 -0.66
N GLU A 365 10.65 -24.32 0.63
CA GLU A 365 9.34 -23.93 1.15
C GLU A 365 9.50 -22.75 2.11
N ILE A 366 8.72 -21.69 1.89
CA ILE A 366 8.85 -20.41 2.61
C ILE A 366 7.50 -20.00 3.17
N TRP A 367 7.48 -19.49 4.41
CA TRP A 367 6.36 -18.76 5.00
C TRP A 367 6.80 -17.33 5.26
N ALA A 368 6.19 -16.38 4.55
CA ALA A 368 6.63 -14.99 4.58
C ALA A 368 5.46 -14.00 4.69
N PRO A 369 5.52 -13.02 5.61
CA PRO A 369 4.64 -11.87 5.62
C PRO A 369 5.07 -10.86 4.54
N SER A 370 4.93 -11.22 3.26
CA SER A 370 5.41 -10.40 2.13
C SER A 370 4.27 -9.68 1.40
N GLN A 371 4.43 -8.37 1.15
CA GLN A 371 3.53 -7.62 0.28
C GLN A 371 3.75 -7.94 -1.21
N ASN A 372 4.93 -8.47 -1.58
CA ASN A 372 5.27 -8.82 -2.95
C ASN A 372 5.99 -10.19 -3.02
N PRO A 373 5.26 -11.28 -2.74
CA PRO A 373 5.83 -12.63 -2.65
C PRO A 373 6.50 -13.11 -3.94
N LYS A 374 6.01 -12.68 -5.12
CA LYS A 374 6.59 -13.06 -6.42
C LYS A 374 8.00 -12.51 -6.61
N SER A 375 8.24 -11.25 -6.27
CA SER A 375 9.59 -10.68 -6.29
C SER A 375 10.51 -11.36 -5.26
N GLY A 376 9.99 -11.73 -4.09
CA GLY A 376 10.74 -12.51 -3.11
C GLY A 376 11.16 -13.89 -3.64
N ARG A 377 10.24 -14.63 -4.28
CA ARG A 377 10.55 -15.91 -4.94
C ARG A 377 11.63 -15.75 -6.01
N ALA A 378 11.55 -14.70 -6.83
CA ALA A 378 12.54 -14.41 -7.86
C ALA A 378 13.92 -14.05 -7.28
N LEU A 379 13.96 -13.28 -6.19
CA LEU A 379 15.20 -12.95 -5.50
C LEU A 379 15.86 -14.21 -4.90
N VAL A 380 15.09 -15.05 -4.20
CA VAL A 380 15.58 -16.33 -3.66
C VAL A 380 16.10 -17.22 -4.78
N SER A 381 15.36 -17.32 -5.88
CA SER A 381 15.75 -18.10 -7.06
C SER A 381 17.09 -17.66 -7.62
N ARG A 382 17.26 -16.34 -7.84
CA ARG A 382 18.50 -15.76 -8.39
C ARG A 382 19.68 -15.95 -7.46
N VAL A 383 19.51 -15.70 -6.16
CA VAL A 383 20.63 -15.74 -5.19
C VAL A 383 21.06 -17.17 -4.87
N LEU A 384 20.12 -18.11 -4.82
CA LEU A 384 20.41 -19.51 -4.47
C LEU A 384 20.54 -20.43 -5.69
N ASP A 385 20.31 -19.94 -6.90
CA ASP A 385 20.27 -20.75 -8.13
C ASP A 385 19.28 -21.93 -7.99
N ILE A 386 18.07 -21.63 -7.49
CA ILE A 386 16.97 -22.59 -7.37
C ILE A 386 15.88 -22.21 -8.39
N PRO A 387 15.45 -23.13 -9.27
CA PRO A 387 14.33 -22.88 -10.18
C PRO A 387 13.07 -22.41 -9.44
N GLN A 388 12.36 -21.40 -9.98
CA GLN A 388 11.21 -20.78 -9.29
C GLN A 388 10.07 -21.76 -9.02
N ASP A 389 9.84 -22.74 -9.90
CA ASP A 389 8.84 -23.80 -9.74
C ASP A 389 9.17 -24.79 -8.61
N ARG A 390 10.40 -24.72 -8.08
CA ARG A 390 10.85 -25.46 -6.90
C ARG A 390 10.80 -24.65 -5.61
N ILE A 391 10.30 -23.42 -5.66
CA ILE A 391 10.15 -22.52 -4.51
C ILE A 391 8.65 -22.29 -4.26
N HIS A 392 8.14 -22.88 -3.19
CA HIS A 392 6.77 -22.68 -2.72
C HIS A 392 6.74 -21.58 -1.65
N VAL A 393 5.85 -20.60 -1.80
CA VAL A 393 5.70 -19.49 -0.84
C VAL A 393 4.29 -19.48 -0.27
N ASN A 394 4.18 -19.78 1.02
CA ASN A 394 2.98 -19.65 1.83
C ASN A 394 2.86 -18.20 2.33
N LEU A 395 1.69 -17.59 2.13
CA LEU A 395 1.43 -16.21 2.55
C LEU A 395 0.89 -16.19 3.97
N THR A 396 1.70 -15.73 4.92
CA THR A 396 1.24 -15.44 6.29
C THR A 396 0.65 -14.04 6.35
N ARG A 397 -0.17 -13.74 7.37
CA ARG A 397 -0.64 -12.38 7.56
C ARG A 397 0.53 -11.47 7.90
N ILE A 398 0.45 -10.21 7.47
CA ILE A 398 1.48 -9.20 7.65
C ILE A 398 1.11 -8.30 8.84
N GLY A 399 1.99 -8.20 9.84
CA GLY A 399 1.80 -7.34 11.02
C GLY A 399 2.22 -5.88 10.81
N GLY A 400 1.75 -5.29 9.71
CA GLY A 400 2.16 -3.96 9.24
C GLY A 400 3.20 -4.06 8.12
N GLY A 401 2.91 -3.41 6.99
CA GLY A 401 3.77 -3.42 5.81
C GLY A 401 4.18 -2.01 5.41
N PHE A 402 3.20 -1.14 5.17
CA PHE A 402 3.37 0.28 4.83
C PHE A 402 4.32 0.58 3.65
N GLY A 403 4.72 -0.46 2.90
CA GLY A 403 5.69 -0.39 1.82
C GLY A 403 7.02 -1.11 2.13
N ARG A 404 7.40 -1.28 3.40
CA ARG A 404 8.61 -2.00 3.81
C ARG A 404 8.67 -3.43 3.29
N LYS A 405 7.56 -4.18 3.41
CA LYS A 405 7.51 -5.59 3.02
C LYS A 405 7.23 -5.80 1.53
N LEU A 406 7.35 -4.75 0.71
CA LEU A 406 7.55 -4.87 -0.75
C LEU A 406 8.99 -5.25 -1.11
N ARG A 407 9.93 -5.08 -0.17
CA ARG A 407 11.29 -5.63 -0.24
C ARG A 407 11.33 -7.03 0.37
N SER A 408 12.28 -7.84 -0.06
CA SER A 408 12.33 -9.28 0.27
C SER A 408 13.71 -9.74 0.72
N ASP A 409 14.51 -8.81 1.24
CA ASP A 409 15.81 -9.02 1.88
C ASP A 409 15.73 -10.10 2.96
N PHE A 410 14.76 -9.97 3.88
CA PHE A 410 14.54 -10.96 4.95
C PHE A 410 14.11 -12.36 4.44
N MET A 411 13.47 -12.44 3.26
CA MET A 411 13.11 -13.73 2.67
C MET A 411 14.34 -14.47 2.14
N VAL A 412 15.25 -13.76 1.47
CA VAL A 412 16.46 -14.37 0.92
C VAL A 412 17.47 -14.71 2.01
N GLU A 413 17.56 -13.92 3.07
CA GLU A 413 18.34 -14.25 4.28
C GLU A 413 17.88 -15.59 4.89
N ALA A 414 16.59 -15.73 5.18
CA ALA A 414 16.04 -16.96 5.76
C ALA A 414 16.27 -18.17 4.85
N ALA A 415 16.05 -18.01 3.53
CA ALA A 415 16.26 -19.08 2.55
C ALA A 415 17.73 -19.50 2.45
N TRP A 416 18.67 -18.54 2.48
CA TRP A 416 20.10 -18.80 2.46
C TRP A 416 20.53 -19.58 3.71
N ILE A 417 20.09 -19.13 4.89
CA ILE A 417 20.41 -19.78 6.17
C ILE A 417 19.82 -21.20 6.21
N ALA A 418 18.56 -21.39 5.82
CA ALA A 418 17.92 -22.70 5.77
C ALA A 418 18.65 -23.68 4.85
N ARG A 419 19.17 -23.20 3.70
CA ARG A 419 19.99 -24.02 2.79
C ARG A 419 21.31 -24.44 3.43
N ALA A 420 22.00 -23.52 4.11
CA ALA A 420 23.27 -23.80 4.77
C ALA A 420 23.12 -24.79 5.93
N VAL A 421 22.07 -24.63 6.73
CA VAL A 421 21.80 -25.42 7.94
C VAL A 421 21.12 -26.75 7.65
N LYS A 422 20.39 -26.87 6.53
CA LYS A 422 19.62 -28.08 6.13
C LYS A 422 18.60 -28.53 7.19
N ARG A 423 18.02 -27.57 7.92
CA ARG A 423 16.85 -27.75 8.81
C ARG A 423 15.86 -26.60 8.59
N PRO A 424 14.60 -26.73 9.04
CA PRO A 424 13.70 -25.59 9.10
C PRO A 424 14.31 -24.46 9.94
N VAL A 425 14.30 -23.23 9.42
CA VAL A 425 14.84 -22.05 10.13
C VAL A 425 13.81 -20.92 10.08
N GLN A 426 13.52 -20.34 11.24
CA GLN A 426 12.82 -19.06 11.35
C GLN A 426 13.84 -17.95 11.64
N LEU A 427 14.00 -17.02 10.71
CA LEU A 427 14.70 -15.76 10.91
C LEU A 427 13.74 -14.74 11.52
N GLN A 428 14.16 -14.08 12.59
CA GLN A 428 13.40 -12.99 13.22
C GLN A 428 14.37 -11.87 13.58
N TRP A 429 14.15 -10.71 12.97
CA TRP A 429 14.88 -9.48 13.28
C TRP A 429 14.40 -8.88 14.59
N THR A 430 15.26 -8.14 15.30
CA THR A 430 14.81 -7.25 16.37
C THR A 430 14.22 -5.96 15.81
N ARG A 431 13.64 -5.13 16.69
CA ARG A 431 13.19 -3.79 16.31
C ARG A 431 14.37 -2.93 15.85
N GLU A 432 15.50 -3.03 16.53
CA GLU A 432 16.71 -2.28 16.21
C GLU A 432 17.21 -2.62 14.81
N ASP A 433 17.19 -3.90 14.44
CA ASP A 433 17.54 -4.35 13.09
C ASP A 433 16.55 -3.78 12.06
N ASP A 434 15.24 -3.87 12.33
CA ASP A 434 14.19 -3.39 11.43
C ASP A 434 14.27 -1.88 11.18
N MET A 435 14.58 -1.09 12.23
CA MET A 435 14.68 0.36 12.09
C MET A 435 16.02 0.82 11.52
N ARG A 436 17.14 0.15 11.82
CA ARG A 436 18.47 0.51 11.29
C ARG A 436 18.73 -0.04 9.89
N HIS A 437 17.99 -1.06 9.46
CA HIS A 437 18.05 -1.64 8.11
C HIS A 437 16.70 -1.59 7.41
N ASP A 438 16.05 -0.43 7.49
CA ASP A 438 14.83 -0.12 6.74
C ASP A 438 15.17 0.29 5.29
N PHE A 439 14.14 0.43 4.47
CA PHE A 439 14.17 1.13 3.19
C PHE A 439 13.40 2.44 3.36
N TYR A 440 14.05 3.49 3.84
CA TYR A 440 13.38 4.68 4.33
C TYR A 440 12.57 5.42 3.25
N ARG A 441 11.53 6.14 3.68
CA ARG A 441 10.98 7.24 2.85
C ARG A 441 12.09 8.30 2.73
N PRO A 442 12.46 8.75 1.53
CA PRO A 442 13.52 9.75 1.39
C PRO A 442 13.10 11.13 1.91
N ALA A 443 14.08 11.92 2.37
CA ALA A 443 13.89 13.35 2.62
C ALA A 443 13.78 14.15 1.31
N GLY A 444 13.34 15.40 1.41
CA GLY A 444 13.26 16.30 0.25
C GLY A 444 13.13 17.76 0.65
N TRP A 445 13.67 18.64 -0.19
CA TRP A 445 13.59 20.09 -0.04
C TRP A 445 12.87 20.69 -1.24
N HIS A 446 11.95 21.59 -0.95
CA HIS A 446 11.17 22.31 -1.95
C HIS A 446 11.47 23.80 -1.83
N HIS A 447 11.66 24.47 -2.96
CA HIS A 447 11.67 25.91 -3.04
C HIS A 447 10.63 26.36 -4.06
N PHE A 448 9.66 27.17 -3.61
CA PHE A 448 8.52 27.60 -4.41
C PHE A 448 8.51 29.10 -4.60
N ARG A 449 8.10 29.54 -5.79
CA ARG A 449 7.71 30.92 -6.09
C ARG A 449 6.37 30.92 -6.84
N ALA A 450 5.41 31.71 -6.37
CA ALA A 450 4.14 31.91 -7.04
C ALA A 450 3.91 33.39 -7.35
N GLY A 451 3.54 33.70 -8.59
CA GLY A 451 3.09 35.03 -8.99
C GLY A 451 1.57 35.14 -8.88
N LEU A 452 1.08 36.22 -8.29
CA LEU A 452 -0.34 36.57 -8.24
C LEU A 452 -0.63 37.73 -9.20
N ASP A 453 -1.68 37.61 -9.99
CA ASP A 453 -2.23 38.70 -10.81
C ASP A 453 -3.02 39.72 -9.96
N ASP A 454 -3.51 40.77 -10.60
CA ASP A 454 -4.30 41.85 -9.99
C ASP A 454 -5.62 41.40 -9.35
N SER A 455 -6.11 40.22 -9.74
CA SER A 455 -7.31 39.60 -9.19
C SER A 455 -7.03 38.57 -8.08
N GLY A 456 -5.76 38.43 -7.67
CA GLY A 456 -5.36 37.45 -6.66
C GLY A 456 -5.40 36.00 -7.16
N ARG A 457 -5.22 35.77 -8.46
CA ARG A 457 -5.07 34.42 -9.05
C ARG A 457 -3.62 34.13 -9.37
N MET A 458 -3.25 32.85 -9.28
CA MET A 458 -1.89 32.40 -9.57
C MET A 458 -1.60 32.46 -11.07
N SER A 459 -0.71 33.37 -11.47
CA SER A 459 -0.25 33.58 -12.85
C SER A 459 1.03 32.82 -13.18
N ALA A 460 1.84 32.50 -12.17
CA ALA A 460 3.07 31.74 -12.32
C ALA A 460 3.30 30.83 -11.12
N PHE A 461 3.91 29.67 -11.36
CA PHE A 461 4.39 28.76 -10.33
C PHE A 461 5.74 28.14 -10.73
N ASP A 462 6.80 28.49 -10.01
CA ASP A 462 8.15 27.92 -10.14
C ASP A 462 8.45 27.05 -8.93
N HIS A 463 8.87 25.82 -9.18
CA HIS A 463 9.25 24.85 -8.16
C HIS A 463 10.63 24.28 -8.46
N HIS A 464 11.55 24.43 -7.51
CA HIS A 464 12.81 23.70 -7.50
C HIS A 464 12.77 22.63 -6.40
N PHE A 465 12.77 21.37 -6.81
CA PHE A 465 12.79 20.20 -5.94
C PHE A 465 14.21 19.64 -5.82
N ILE A 466 14.72 19.53 -4.60
CA ILE A 466 15.99 18.86 -4.32
C ILE A 466 15.67 17.55 -3.61
N THR A 467 16.18 16.46 -4.16
CA THR A 467 15.92 15.11 -3.66
C THR A 467 17.12 14.20 -3.87
N PHE A 468 16.96 12.91 -3.68
CA PHE A 468 18.05 11.94 -3.71
C PHE A 468 18.14 11.17 -5.01
N GLY A 469 19.38 10.89 -5.41
CA GLY A 469 19.72 10.09 -6.57
C GLY A 469 20.81 9.07 -6.26
N ASN A 470 20.99 8.13 -7.18
CA ASN A 470 22.15 7.25 -7.22
C ASN A 470 22.53 7.05 -8.69
N GLY A 471 23.75 7.41 -9.07
CA GLY A 471 24.21 7.37 -10.45
C GLY A 471 23.49 8.36 -11.36
N GLY A 472 23.06 9.52 -10.82
CA GLY A 472 22.35 10.55 -11.58
C GLY A 472 20.86 10.25 -11.84
N GLU A 473 20.34 9.13 -11.36
CA GLU A 473 18.92 8.76 -11.45
C GLU A 473 18.25 8.85 -10.08
N THR A 474 16.98 9.24 -10.05
CA THR A 474 16.22 9.35 -8.80
C THR A 474 16.03 7.98 -8.15
N ILE A 475 16.30 7.88 -6.84
CA ILE A 475 16.11 6.63 -6.09
C ILE A 475 14.64 6.33 -5.78
N SER A 476 14.37 5.09 -5.36
CA SER A 476 13.00 4.64 -5.05
C SER A 476 12.34 5.53 -4.00
N GLY A 477 11.13 6.01 -4.27
CA GLY A 477 10.38 6.88 -3.35
C GLY A 477 10.74 8.37 -3.39
N ALA A 478 11.83 8.76 -4.08
CA ALA A 478 12.30 10.15 -4.17
C ALA A 478 11.76 10.91 -5.39
N GLY A 479 11.02 10.23 -6.28
CA GLY A 479 10.50 10.80 -7.51
C GLY A 479 9.35 11.79 -7.32
N LEU A 480 9.31 12.80 -8.19
CA LEU A 480 8.18 13.71 -8.37
C LEU A 480 7.82 13.76 -9.86
N SER A 481 6.55 13.53 -10.18
CA SER A 481 6.08 13.58 -11.57
C SER A 481 6.17 14.99 -12.13
N ALA A 482 6.61 15.11 -13.39
CA ALA A 482 6.58 16.36 -14.14
C ALA A 482 5.16 16.93 -14.27
N ASP A 483 4.17 16.05 -14.28
CA ASP A 483 2.75 16.39 -14.40
C ASP A 483 2.05 16.48 -13.03
N HIS A 484 2.79 16.55 -11.93
CA HIS A 484 2.18 16.70 -10.62
C HIS A 484 1.40 18.02 -10.49
N TYR A 485 0.29 18.00 -9.75
CA TYR A 485 -0.50 19.21 -9.46
C TYR A 485 0.39 20.34 -8.91
N PRO A 486 0.27 21.58 -9.40
CA PRO A 486 -0.79 22.15 -10.22
C PRO A 486 -0.42 22.24 -11.71
N ALA A 487 0.47 21.41 -12.23
CA ALA A 487 0.84 21.42 -13.64
C ALA A 487 -0.41 21.35 -14.54
N GLY A 488 -0.47 22.17 -15.59
CA GLY A 488 -1.66 22.30 -16.44
C GLY A 488 -2.83 23.12 -15.86
N LEU A 489 -2.78 23.53 -14.58
CA LEU A 489 -3.78 24.42 -13.94
C LEU A 489 -3.28 25.85 -13.70
N VAL A 490 -2.00 26.11 -13.98
CA VAL A 490 -1.38 27.44 -13.91
C VAL A 490 -0.83 27.78 -15.30
N PRO A 491 -1.02 29.01 -15.82
CA PRO A 491 -0.64 29.33 -17.19
C PRO A 491 0.88 29.31 -17.42
N ASN A 492 1.67 29.64 -16.39
CA ASN A 492 3.12 29.61 -16.44
C ASN A 492 3.64 28.72 -15.31
N PHE A 493 4.21 27.57 -15.66
CA PHE A 493 4.61 26.55 -14.69
C PHE A 493 6.03 26.07 -14.98
N ARG A 494 6.87 25.95 -13.95
CA ARG A 494 8.20 25.36 -14.09
C ARG A 494 8.49 24.43 -12.93
N LEU A 495 8.97 23.23 -13.25
CA LEU A 495 9.50 22.28 -12.29
C LEU A 495 10.96 21.96 -12.64
N ARG A 496 11.84 22.18 -11.67
CA ARG A 496 13.28 21.91 -11.73
C ARG A 496 13.66 20.91 -10.65
N GLN A 497 14.64 20.05 -10.92
CA GLN A 497 15.11 19.03 -9.99
C GLN A 497 16.64 19.05 -9.84
N SER A 498 17.13 18.94 -8.62
CA SER A 498 18.52 18.60 -8.33
C SER A 498 18.60 17.32 -7.50
N LEU A 499 19.68 16.55 -7.67
CA LEU A 499 19.90 15.29 -6.96
C LEU A 499 21.10 15.39 -6.01
N ILE A 500 20.95 14.80 -4.83
CA ILE A 500 22.01 14.50 -3.86
C ILE A 500 22.25 13.00 -3.92
N GLU A 501 23.49 12.59 -4.17
CA GLU A 501 23.85 11.18 -4.24
C GLU A 501 23.82 10.54 -2.85
N THR A 502 23.27 9.33 -2.74
CA THR A 502 23.24 8.57 -1.47
C THR A 502 23.32 7.05 -1.68
N HIS A 503 23.88 6.39 -0.68
CA HIS A 503 23.97 4.95 -0.50
C HIS A 503 22.98 4.41 0.55
N VAL A 504 22.18 5.28 1.16
CA VAL A 504 21.09 4.89 2.06
C VAL A 504 19.97 4.25 1.25
N PRO A 505 19.54 3.00 1.56
CA PRO A 505 18.43 2.36 0.88
C PRO A 505 17.13 3.10 1.14
N THR A 506 16.39 3.36 0.06
CA THR A 506 15.05 3.95 0.13
C THR A 506 14.03 3.04 -0.53
N GLY A 507 12.77 3.24 -0.17
CA GLY A 507 11.68 2.41 -0.66
C GLY A 507 10.35 3.14 -0.72
N PRO A 508 9.35 2.48 -1.32
CA PRO A 508 7.97 2.92 -1.18
C PRO A 508 7.62 2.95 0.30
N TRP A 509 7.27 4.13 0.80
CA TRP A 509 6.56 4.32 2.06
C TRP A 509 5.14 4.78 1.72
N ARG A 510 4.14 4.40 2.51
CA ARG A 510 2.71 4.56 2.19
C ARG A 510 2.40 5.86 1.43
N SER A 511 1.83 5.71 0.23
CA SER A 511 1.67 6.80 -0.75
C SER A 511 3.03 7.38 -1.18
N PRO A 512 3.87 6.64 -1.94
CA PRO A 512 5.27 6.98 -2.20
C PRO A 512 5.44 8.36 -2.83
N GLY A 513 6.19 9.23 -2.17
CA GLY A 513 6.32 10.65 -2.53
C GLY A 513 5.09 11.50 -2.20
N HIS A 514 3.88 11.02 -2.55
CA HIS A 514 2.60 11.72 -2.33
C HIS A 514 2.35 12.12 -0.87
N SER A 515 2.66 11.24 0.09
CA SER A 515 2.59 11.53 1.53
C SER A 515 3.53 12.64 2.00
N ALA A 516 4.56 12.96 1.21
CA ALA A 516 5.62 13.89 1.53
C ALA A 516 5.41 15.25 0.87
N TYR A 517 5.39 15.29 -0.45
CA TYR A 517 5.32 16.57 -1.17
C TYR A 517 3.93 17.21 -1.08
N CYS A 518 2.86 16.46 -0.79
CA CYS A 518 1.53 17.06 -0.60
C CYS A 518 1.56 18.07 0.56
N PHE A 519 2.31 17.80 1.64
CA PHE A 519 2.57 18.76 2.72
C PHE A 519 3.16 20.07 2.18
N ALA A 520 4.22 20.00 1.39
CA ALA A 520 4.90 21.18 0.85
C ALA A 520 3.99 21.99 -0.09
N TYR A 521 3.32 21.32 -1.04
CA TYR A 521 2.45 21.99 -2.01
C TYR A 521 1.21 22.60 -1.37
N GLN A 522 0.46 21.84 -0.57
CA GLN A 522 -0.78 22.31 0.03
C GLN A 522 -0.55 23.32 1.16
N GLY A 523 0.59 23.23 1.87
CA GLY A 523 1.03 24.26 2.81
C GLY A 523 1.37 25.56 2.07
N PHE A 524 2.14 25.50 0.98
CA PHE A 524 2.48 26.69 0.22
C PHE A 524 1.26 27.34 -0.45
N PHE A 525 0.33 26.55 -0.99
CA PHE A 525 -0.92 27.10 -1.54
C PHE A 525 -1.81 27.76 -0.50
N ASP A 526 -1.68 27.39 0.77
CA ASP A 526 -2.31 28.12 1.86
C ASP A 526 -1.74 29.54 1.99
N GLU A 527 -0.42 29.67 1.95
CA GLU A 527 0.26 30.97 1.98
C GLU A 527 -0.07 31.83 0.75
N VAL A 528 -0.21 31.20 -0.42
CA VAL A 528 -0.63 31.89 -1.65
C VAL A 528 -2.06 32.41 -1.53
N ALA A 529 -2.99 31.61 -0.98
CA ALA A 529 -4.37 32.02 -0.76
C ALA A 529 -4.45 33.21 0.22
N GLU A 530 -3.73 33.13 1.34
CA GLU A 530 -3.65 34.21 2.33
C GLU A 530 -3.03 35.47 1.72
N ALA A 531 -1.94 35.33 0.96
CA ALA A 531 -1.29 36.43 0.28
C ALA A 531 -2.19 37.13 -0.75
N ALA A 532 -3.13 36.39 -1.34
CA ALA A 532 -4.18 36.90 -2.23
C ALA A 532 -5.38 37.49 -1.48
N GLY A 533 -5.46 37.34 -0.15
CA GLY A 533 -6.61 37.76 0.65
C GLY A 533 -7.87 36.93 0.38
N ARG A 534 -7.70 35.66 0.01
CA ARG A 534 -8.79 34.77 -0.40
C ARG A 534 -8.98 33.62 0.59
N ASP A 535 -10.22 33.17 0.74
CA ASP A 535 -10.52 31.95 1.50
C ASP A 535 -9.83 30.73 0.86
N GLN A 536 -9.40 29.79 1.71
CA GLN A 536 -8.64 28.60 1.31
C GLN A 536 -9.42 27.66 0.39
N LEU A 537 -10.74 27.50 0.63
CA LEU A 537 -11.62 26.68 -0.18
C LEU A 537 -11.87 27.36 -1.51
N GLU A 538 -12.21 28.65 -1.48
CA GLU A 538 -12.47 29.43 -2.69
C GLU A 538 -11.25 29.48 -3.62
N PHE A 539 -10.06 29.69 -3.07
CA PHE A 539 -8.81 29.69 -3.84
C PHE A 539 -8.57 28.35 -4.54
N ARG A 540 -8.75 27.22 -3.83
CA ARG A 540 -8.56 25.88 -4.39
C ARG A 540 -9.63 25.55 -5.44
N LEU A 541 -10.89 25.91 -5.21
CA LEU A 541 -11.97 25.71 -6.17
C LEU A 541 -11.78 26.57 -7.43
N ASP A 542 -11.28 27.80 -7.30
CA ASP A 542 -10.95 28.65 -8.44
C ASP A 542 -9.80 28.07 -9.28
N LEU A 543 -8.74 27.58 -8.64
CA LEU A 543 -7.65 26.89 -9.34
C LEU A 543 -8.13 25.64 -10.08
N LEU A 544 -9.03 24.87 -9.48
CA LEU A 544 -9.64 23.68 -10.10
C LEU A 544 -10.69 24.01 -11.17
N SER A 545 -11.11 25.28 -11.31
CA SER A 545 -12.09 25.69 -12.31
C SER A 545 -11.49 26.01 -13.69
N ARG A 546 -10.16 26.02 -13.79
CA ARG A 546 -9.43 26.45 -14.99
C ARG A 546 -8.43 25.38 -15.40
N SER A 547 -8.18 25.30 -16.71
CA SER A 547 -7.16 24.43 -17.29
C SER A 547 -6.44 25.17 -18.39
N PHE A 548 -5.11 25.06 -18.40
CA PHE A 548 -4.20 25.61 -19.41
C PHE A 548 -3.46 24.50 -20.17
N GLY A 549 -3.73 23.24 -19.82
CA GLY A 549 -3.26 22.02 -20.47
C GLY A 549 -4.14 20.83 -20.11
N GLU A 550 -3.64 19.60 -20.25
CA GLU A 550 -4.33 18.41 -19.69
C GLU A 550 -4.16 18.45 -18.16
N PRO A 551 -5.26 18.51 -17.39
CA PRO A 551 -5.18 18.51 -15.94
C PRO A 551 -4.72 17.12 -15.47
N PRO A 552 -3.87 17.02 -14.42
CA PRO A 552 -3.32 15.74 -13.99
C PRO A 552 -4.29 14.94 -13.12
N LEU A 553 -5.47 15.51 -12.84
CA LEU A 553 -6.47 15.00 -11.92
C LEU A 553 -7.89 15.29 -12.44
N ASP A 554 -8.88 14.57 -11.92
CA ASP A 554 -10.29 14.85 -12.21
C ASP A 554 -10.78 16.05 -11.39
N LEU A 555 -10.91 17.20 -12.05
CA LEU A 555 -11.26 18.48 -11.42
C LEU A 555 -12.61 18.43 -10.70
N LYS A 556 -13.58 17.70 -11.25
CA LYS A 556 -14.92 17.61 -10.65
C LYS A 556 -14.88 16.77 -9.39
N ARG A 557 -14.29 15.56 -9.45
CA ARG A 557 -14.20 14.67 -8.30
C ARG A 557 -13.45 15.33 -7.14
N THR A 558 -12.33 16.00 -7.42
CA THR A 558 -11.59 16.77 -6.41
C THR A 558 -12.40 17.92 -5.82
N SER A 559 -13.12 18.67 -6.65
CA SER A 559 -13.96 19.77 -6.17
C SER A 559 -15.09 19.25 -5.27
N ASP A 560 -15.66 18.10 -5.61
CA ASP A 560 -16.75 17.49 -4.83
C ASP A 560 -16.26 16.94 -3.49
N THR A 561 -15.05 16.35 -3.43
CA THR A 561 -14.43 15.92 -2.15
C THR A 561 -14.09 17.11 -1.25
N LEU A 562 -13.63 18.23 -1.82
CA LEU A 562 -13.39 19.47 -1.08
C LEU A 562 -14.68 20.01 -0.47
N ARG A 563 -15.75 20.10 -1.28
CA ARG A 563 -17.05 20.62 -0.84
C ARG A 563 -17.64 19.78 0.29
N ILE A 564 -17.66 18.45 0.16
CA ILE A 564 -18.25 17.60 1.20
C ILE A 564 -17.44 17.66 2.50
N ALA A 565 -16.10 17.68 2.45
CA ALA A 565 -15.28 17.83 3.65
C ALA A 565 -15.52 19.19 4.34
N ALA A 566 -15.59 20.27 3.55
CA ALA A 566 -15.86 21.61 4.04
C ALA A 566 -17.27 21.74 4.65
N GLU A 567 -18.29 21.22 3.98
CA GLU A 567 -19.67 21.21 4.47
C GLU A 567 -19.77 20.51 5.84
N LYS A 568 -19.18 19.31 5.94
CA LYS A 568 -19.27 18.49 7.16
C LYS A 568 -18.48 19.07 8.33
N ALA A 569 -17.37 19.75 8.05
CA ALA A 569 -16.62 20.49 9.06
C ALA A 569 -17.28 21.83 9.47
N GLY A 570 -18.29 22.28 8.72
CA GLY A 570 -18.87 23.62 8.88
C GLY A 570 -17.87 24.73 8.54
N TRP A 571 -17.12 24.58 7.45
CA TRP A 571 -16.11 25.56 7.01
C TRP A 571 -16.68 26.98 6.96
N GLY A 572 -15.89 27.96 7.42
CA GLY A 572 -16.33 29.35 7.60
C GLY A 572 -16.94 29.64 8.98
N ARG A 573 -17.19 28.63 9.82
CA ARG A 573 -17.55 28.86 11.23
C ARG A 573 -16.38 29.46 12.01
N SER A 574 -16.69 30.24 13.05
CA SER A 574 -15.68 30.62 14.04
C SER A 574 -15.27 29.39 14.85
N ALA A 575 -13.99 29.06 14.86
CA ALA A 575 -13.45 27.95 15.65
C ALA A 575 -13.38 28.28 17.16
N GLY A 576 -13.34 29.56 17.51
CA GLY A 576 -13.12 30.05 18.88
C GLY A 576 -11.64 30.31 19.19
N PRO A 577 -11.32 30.91 20.36
CA PRO A 577 -9.94 31.24 20.73
C PRO A 577 -9.04 30.01 20.81
N GLY A 578 -7.82 30.11 20.25
CA GLY A 578 -6.83 29.03 20.28
C GLY A 578 -7.24 27.80 19.45
N ARG A 579 -8.19 27.94 18.52
CA ARG A 579 -8.64 26.86 17.65
C ARG A 579 -8.53 27.27 16.19
N GLY A 580 -8.19 26.32 15.34
CA GLY A 580 -7.98 26.56 13.91
C GLY A 580 -8.54 25.44 13.06
N LEU A 581 -9.08 25.81 11.90
CA LEU A 581 -9.44 24.87 10.84
C LEU A 581 -8.43 24.99 9.71
N GLY A 582 -8.03 23.86 9.13
CA GLY A 582 -7.13 23.80 7.98
C GLY A 582 -7.57 22.74 7.01
N MET A 583 -7.37 23.00 5.72
CA MET A 583 -7.77 22.05 4.67
C MET A 583 -6.66 21.73 3.70
N ALA A 584 -6.78 20.54 3.11
CA ALA A 584 -5.95 20.11 2.00
C ALA A 584 -6.67 19.01 1.21
N PHE A 585 -6.24 18.82 -0.03
CA PHE A 585 -6.69 17.70 -0.85
C PHE A 585 -5.50 17.05 -1.55
N HIS A 586 -5.71 15.80 -1.97
CA HIS A 586 -4.79 15.11 -2.85
C HIS A 586 -5.49 14.11 -3.75
N PHE A 587 -4.78 13.70 -4.79
CA PHE A 587 -5.14 12.58 -5.63
C PHE A 587 -3.92 11.69 -5.87
N ASP A 588 -4.12 10.39 -5.77
CA ASP A 588 -3.14 9.37 -6.10
C ASP A 588 -3.84 8.04 -6.27
N HIS A 589 -3.26 7.17 -7.09
CA HIS A 589 -3.77 5.82 -7.34
C HIS A 589 -5.27 5.73 -7.71
N GLY A 590 -5.82 6.82 -8.26
CA GLY A 590 -7.21 6.96 -8.69
C GLY A 590 -8.23 7.29 -7.60
N GLY A 591 -7.79 7.44 -6.36
CA GLY A 591 -8.60 7.96 -5.26
C GLY A 591 -8.45 9.47 -5.13
N PHE A 592 -9.54 10.12 -4.74
CA PHE A 592 -9.60 11.56 -4.49
C PHE A 592 -10.00 11.79 -3.05
N VAL A 593 -9.18 12.53 -2.30
CA VAL A 593 -9.42 12.75 -0.87
C VAL A 593 -9.18 14.21 -0.51
N SER A 594 -10.06 14.75 0.33
CA SER A 594 -9.90 16.05 0.96
C SER A 594 -10.13 15.92 2.45
N HIS A 595 -9.31 16.62 3.24
CA HIS A 595 -9.45 16.68 4.68
C HIS A 595 -9.66 18.11 5.14
N VAL A 596 -10.50 18.27 6.16
CA VAL A 596 -10.50 19.45 7.04
C VAL A 596 -10.11 18.97 8.43
N ALA A 597 -9.06 19.55 9.01
CA ALA A 597 -8.62 19.28 10.37
C ALA A 597 -9.01 20.42 11.30
N GLU A 598 -9.39 20.09 12.53
CA GLU A 598 -9.54 21.04 13.64
C GLU A 598 -8.42 20.80 14.65
N VAL A 599 -7.70 21.87 15.00
CA VAL A 599 -6.63 21.87 15.99
C VAL A 599 -6.99 22.81 17.13
N VAL A 600 -6.73 22.36 18.34
CA VAL A 600 -6.76 23.17 19.57
C VAL A 600 -5.32 23.42 19.99
N ALA A 601 -4.98 24.66 20.32
CA ALA A 601 -3.65 25.07 20.74
C ALA A 601 -3.66 25.69 22.14
N ASP A 602 -2.66 25.31 22.93
CA ASP A 602 -2.24 25.95 24.17
C ASP A 602 -0.77 26.38 24.00
N GLY A 603 -0.59 27.58 23.46
CA GLY A 603 0.70 28.07 22.99
C GLY A 603 1.28 27.13 21.90
N PRO A 604 2.50 26.59 22.07
CA PRO A 604 3.12 25.66 21.11
C PRO A 604 2.61 24.22 21.21
N ASN A 605 1.85 23.88 22.27
CA ASN A 605 1.29 22.55 22.44
C ASN A 605 -0.06 22.49 21.73
N ILE A 606 -0.23 21.51 20.85
CA ILE A 606 -1.45 21.35 20.06
C ILE A 606 -2.08 19.99 20.32
N ARG A 607 -3.39 19.91 20.05
CA ARG A 607 -4.13 18.65 19.92
C ARG A 607 -4.91 18.71 18.62
N VAL A 608 -4.75 17.68 17.78
CA VAL A 608 -5.66 17.49 16.65
C VAL A 608 -6.96 16.92 17.22
N GLU A 609 -8.01 17.72 17.21
CA GLU A 609 -9.30 17.34 17.79
C GLU A 609 -10.03 16.38 16.87
N LYS A 610 -10.17 16.79 15.61
CA LYS A 610 -11.04 16.13 14.65
C LYS A 610 -10.60 16.32 13.21
N VAL A 611 -10.82 15.32 12.37
CA VAL A 611 -10.61 15.38 10.93
C VAL A 611 -11.87 14.91 10.20
N TRP A 612 -12.38 15.75 9.29
CA TRP A 612 -13.45 15.39 8.36
C TRP A 612 -12.86 15.07 7.00
N SER A 613 -13.18 13.89 6.49
CA SER A 613 -12.65 13.37 5.24
C SER A 613 -13.75 13.28 4.19
N GLY A 614 -13.55 13.96 3.06
CA GLY A 614 -14.33 13.76 1.83
C GLY A 614 -13.58 12.83 0.89
N ILE A 615 -14.20 11.72 0.49
CA ILE A 615 -13.53 10.66 -0.27
C ILE A 615 -14.36 10.27 -1.50
N ASP A 616 -13.71 10.17 -2.65
CA ASP A 616 -14.26 9.51 -3.83
C ASP A 616 -13.28 8.45 -4.34
N VAL A 617 -13.71 7.19 -4.23
CA VAL A 617 -13.03 5.99 -4.74
C VAL A 617 -13.99 5.10 -5.53
N GLY A 618 -15.09 5.66 -6.06
CA GLY A 618 -16.19 4.87 -6.60
C GLY A 618 -16.98 4.12 -5.50
N PRO A 619 -17.69 3.04 -5.85
CA PRO A 619 -18.43 2.22 -4.90
C PRO A 619 -17.53 1.65 -3.80
N VAL A 620 -17.96 1.79 -2.55
CA VAL A 620 -17.26 1.18 -1.41
C VAL A 620 -17.58 -0.32 -1.35
N ILE A 621 -16.57 -1.18 -1.36
CA ILE A 621 -16.76 -2.65 -1.29
C ILE A 621 -17.13 -3.10 0.14
N ASN A 622 -16.31 -2.74 1.14
CA ASN A 622 -16.56 -3.03 2.55
C ASN A 622 -16.35 -1.76 3.37
N LEU A 623 -17.41 -1.29 4.03
CA LEU A 623 -17.39 -0.06 4.83
C LEU A 623 -16.46 -0.17 6.05
N SER A 624 -16.30 -1.37 6.63
CA SER A 624 -15.38 -1.60 7.75
C SER A 624 -13.93 -1.35 7.32
N GLY A 625 -13.48 -2.00 6.25
CA GLY A 625 -12.13 -1.81 5.72
C GLY A 625 -11.91 -0.38 5.23
N ALA A 626 -12.91 0.23 4.60
CA ALA A 626 -12.78 1.57 4.06
C ALA A 626 -12.58 2.64 5.14
N ARG A 627 -13.36 2.59 6.24
CA ARG A 627 -13.18 3.49 7.38
C ARG A 627 -11.83 3.31 8.06
N ASN A 628 -11.47 2.06 8.38
CA ASN A 628 -10.18 1.75 9.01
C ASN A 628 -8.99 2.25 8.18
N GLN A 629 -9.08 2.20 6.85
CA GLN A 629 -8.03 2.70 5.96
C GLN A 629 -7.86 4.22 6.04
N VAL A 630 -8.95 4.98 6.06
CA VAL A 630 -8.93 6.45 6.20
C VAL A 630 -8.46 6.83 7.60
N GLU A 631 -9.01 6.20 8.63
CA GLU A 631 -8.66 6.44 10.03
C GLU A 631 -7.17 6.20 10.28
N GLY A 632 -6.66 5.04 9.86
CA GLY A 632 -5.25 4.71 9.96
C GLY A 632 -4.34 5.66 9.18
N CYS A 633 -4.76 6.13 8.00
CA CYS A 633 -4.00 7.12 7.23
C CYS A 633 -3.83 8.45 7.99
N VAL A 634 -4.90 8.97 8.61
CA VAL A 634 -4.85 10.24 9.35
C VAL A 634 -3.98 10.10 10.60
N VAL A 635 -4.10 8.99 11.33
CA VAL A 635 -3.25 8.66 12.48
C VAL A 635 -1.78 8.53 12.07
N ASP A 636 -1.49 7.80 10.99
CA ASP A 636 -0.13 7.64 10.46
C ASP A 636 0.47 8.98 10.02
N ALA A 637 -0.33 9.86 9.40
CA ALA A 637 0.12 11.19 8.99
C ALA A 637 0.51 12.06 10.19
N LEU A 638 -0.34 12.12 11.23
CA LEU A 638 -0.04 12.87 12.45
C LEU A 638 1.17 12.28 13.19
N SER A 639 1.29 10.95 13.24
CA SER A 639 2.48 10.30 13.79
C SER A 639 3.72 10.69 12.99
N THR A 640 3.69 10.54 11.68
CA THR A 640 4.86 10.75 10.80
C THR A 640 5.31 12.20 10.75
N ALA A 641 4.39 13.16 10.93
CA ALA A 641 4.72 14.58 11.07
C ALA A 641 5.63 14.88 12.28
N GLN A 642 5.81 13.93 13.22
CA GLN A 642 6.66 14.08 14.40
C GLN A 642 7.97 13.27 14.33
N LEU A 643 8.15 12.49 13.26
CA LEU A 643 9.21 11.48 13.17
C LEU A 643 10.31 11.91 12.19
N GLU A 644 11.54 11.50 12.46
CA GLU A 644 12.65 11.61 11.54
C GLU A 644 13.65 10.46 11.74
N ILE A 645 14.34 10.11 10.65
CA ILE A 645 15.53 9.28 10.65
C ILE A 645 16.71 10.15 10.21
N THR A 646 17.81 10.06 10.93
CA THR A 646 19.06 10.74 10.64
C THR A 646 20.22 9.76 10.52
N PHE A 647 21.27 10.20 9.83
CA PHE A 647 22.44 9.38 9.52
C PHE A 647 23.73 10.07 9.96
N ALA A 648 24.67 9.27 10.46
CA ALA A 648 26.03 9.66 10.78
C ALA A 648 27.01 8.57 10.33
N GLY A 649 27.99 8.93 9.49
CA GLY A 649 28.99 7.96 9.00
C GLY A 649 28.40 6.79 8.19
N GLY A 650 27.27 7.01 7.53
CA GLY A 650 26.54 6.01 6.76
C GLY A 650 25.63 5.09 7.60
N ALA A 651 25.58 5.28 8.92
CA ALA A 651 24.75 4.52 9.84
C ALA A 651 23.53 5.32 10.33
N THR A 652 22.41 4.63 10.52
CA THR A 652 21.17 5.18 11.10
C THR A 652 21.33 5.47 12.59
N GLU A 653 20.95 6.67 13.04
CA GLU A 653 21.08 7.06 14.45
C GLU A 653 19.94 6.52 15.32
N GLN A 654 18.69 6.61 14.88
CA GLN A 654 17.52 6.13 15.63
C GLN A 654 17.48 4.60 15.63
N SER A 655 17.03 4.03 16.75
CA SER A 655 17.17 2.61 17.04
C SER A 655 15.90 1.92 17.52
N ASN A 656 15.03 2.57 18.31
CA ASN A 656 13.74 1.97 18.73
C ASN A 656 12.68 3.04 19.09
N PHE A 657 11.48 2.67 19.55
CA PHE A 657 10.39 3.61 19.87
C PHE A 657 10.68 4.62 20.99
N HIS A 658 11.80 4.51 21.69
CA HIS A 658 12.23 5.51 22.67
C HIS A 658 12.86 6.75 21.99
N ASP A 659 13.47 6.59 20.82
CA ASP A 659 14.05 7.65 19.99
C ASP A 659 13.28 7.88 18.67
N TYR A 660 12.31 7.02 18.35
CA TYR A 660 11.36 7.12 17.23
C TYR A 660 9.91 6.87 17.71
N GLY A 661 9.40 7.78 18.54
CA GLY A 661 8.13 7.58 19.27
C GLY A 661 6.88 7.68 18.40
N LEU A 662 6.31 6.54 18.00
CA LEU A 662 5.01 6.48 17.34
C LEU A 662 3.90 7.09 18.20
N LEU A 663 2.90 7.68 17.53
CA LEU A 663 1.76 8.31 18.16
C LEU A 663 1.00 7.35 19.09
N ARG A 664 0.58 7.85 20.25
CA ARG A 664 -0.14 7.09 21.28
C ARG A 664 -1.65 7.29 21.18
N PHE A 665 -2.41 6.36 21.77
CA PHE A 665 -3.86 6.35 21.67
C PHE A 665 -4.54 7.65 22.13
N ASN A 666 -4.01 8.31 23.16
CA ASN A 666 -4.54 9.58 23.68
C ASN A 666 -4.28 10.80 22.79
N GLN A 667 -3.45 10.64 21.75
CA GLN A 667 -3.16 11.68 20.75
C GLN A 667 -3.96 11.48 19.44
N ALA A 668 -4.67 10.35 19.30
CA ALA A 668 -5.42 10.05 18.09
C ALA A 668 -6.65 10.96 17.97
N PRO A 669 -6.86 11.64 16.82
CA PRO A 669 -8.01 12.52 16.63
C PRO A 669 -9.30 11.72 16.38
N GLU A 670 -10.45 12.35 16.57
CA GLU A 670 -11.70 11.85 16.02
C GLU A 670 -11.69 11.99 14.48
N ILE A 671 -12.18 10.99 13.74
CA ILE A 671 -12.11 10.99 12.27
C ILE A 671 -13.49 10.63 11.71
N GLU A 672 -14.05 11.50 10.88
CA GLU A 672 -15.31 11.28 10.18
C GLU A 672 -15.08 11.06 8.69
N CYS A 673 -15.55 9.92 8.17
CA CYS A 673 -15.38 9.54 6.77
C CYS A 673 -16.68 9.74 5.97
N HIS A 674 -16.64 10.56 4.93
CA HIS A 674 -17.76 10.81 4.02
C HIS A 674 -17.42 10.33 2.60
N PHE A 675 -17.93 9.16 2.24
CA PHE A 675 -17.70 8.54 0.94
C PHE A 675 -18.76 8.96 -0.08
N ILE A 676 -18.31 9.55 -1.19
CA ILE A 676 -19.12 9.79 -2.38
C ILE A 676 -19.28 8.44 -3.11
N GLN A 677 -20.50 7.91 -3.14
CA GLN A 677 -20.82 6.72 -3.94
C GLN A 677 -21.05 7.16 -5.38
N SER A 678 -19.97 7.22 -6.17
CA SER A 678 -20.02 7.61 -7.59
C SER A 678 -20.16 6.39 -8.51
N ASP A 679 -20.55 6.63 -9.76
CA ASP A 679 -20.65 5.58 -10.80
C ASP A 679 -19.29 5.21 -11.42
N HIS A 680 -18.19 5.76 -10.90
CA HIS A 680 -16.84 5.41 -11.35
C HIS A 680 -16.47 4.00 -10.87
N PRO A 681 -15.62 3.24 -11.60
CA PRO A 681 -15.12 1.97 -11.12
C PRO A 681 -14.46 2.10 -9.74
N PRO A 682 -14.57 1.08 -8.86
CA PRO A 682 -13.98 1.14 -7.53
C PRO A 682 -12.46 1.20 -7.61
N MET A 683 -11.88 2.17 -6.90
CA MET A 683 -10.44 2.41 -6.82
C MET A 683 -9.90 1.95 -5.47
N GLY A 684 -8.57 1.92 -5.32
CA GLY A 684 -7.96 1.58 -4.04
C GLY A 684 -7.96 2.75 -3.06
N LEU A 685 -8.06 2.43 -1.76
CA LEU A 685 -8.10 3.38 -0.64
C LEU A 685 -6.89 3.23 0.29
N GLY A 686 -5.91 2.41 -0.11
CA GLY A 686 -4.72 2.07 0.66
C GLY A 686 -3.92 3.28 1.12
N GLU A 687 -3.70 4.17 0.15
CA GLU A 687 -2.74 5.26 0.19
C GLU A 687 -3.40 6.65 0.12
N PRO A 688 -4.48 6.88 -0.64
CA PRO A 688 -4.94 8.25 -0.90
C PRO A 688 -5.26 9.13 0.31
N PRO A 689 -5.83 8.59 1.40
CA PRO A 689 -6.16 9.45 2.54
C PRO A 689 -4.96 9.98 3.33
N ILE A 690 -3.74 9.46 3.16
CA ILE A 690 -2.61 9.92 3.99
C ILE A 690 -2.08 11.28 3.55
N ALA A 691 -2.02 11.51 2.24
CA ALA A 691 -1.30 12.65 1.66
C ALA A 691 -1.88 14.02 2.07
N PRO A 692 -3.20 14.24 2.05
CA PRO A 692 -3.74 15.54 2.46
C PRO A 692 -3.80 15.72 3.99
N ALA A 693 -3.53 14.69 4.80
CA ALA A 693 -3.76 14.77 6.25
C ALA A 693 -2.75 15.69 6.93
N THR A 694 -1.45 15.50 6.66
CA THR A 694 -0.38 16.37 7.19
C THR A 694 -0.60 17.85 6.86
N PRO A 695 -0.79 18.27 5.59
CA PRO A 695 -1.03 19.67 5.27
C PRO A 695 -2.32 20.23 5.87
N ALA A 696 -3.42 19.47 5.94
CA ALA A 696 -4.64 19.93 6.60
C ALA A 696 -4.39 20.25 8.08
N ILE A 697 -3.64 19.38 8.78
CA ILE A 697 -3.24 19.56 10.18
C ILE A 697 -2.30 20.77 10.33
N THR A 698 -1.27 20.92 9.49
CA THR A 698 -0.34 22.06 9.60
C THR A 698 -0.98 23.39 9.27
N ASN A 699 -1.94 23.41 8.34
CA ASN A 699 -2.75 24.60 8.05
C ASN A 699 -3.67 24.96 9.24
N ALA A 700 -4.22 23.94 9.93
CA ALA A 700 -5.02 24.15 11.13
C ALA A 700 -4.17 24.66 12.31
N ILE A 701 -2.93 24.17 12.46
CA ILE A 701 -1.95 24.68 13.43
C ILE A 701 -1.69 26.17 13.16
N TYR A 702 -1.45 26.55 11.90
CA TYR A 702 -1.26 27.96 11.55
C TYR A 702 -2.50 28.80 11.91
N ALA A 703 -3.69 28.34 11.55
CA ALA A 703 -4.94 29.05 11.89
C ALA A 703 -5.14 29.20 13.42
N ALA A 704 -4.69 28.24 14.22
CA ALA A 704 -4.83 28.26 15.68
C ALA A 704 -3.74 29.10 16.38
N THR A 705 -2.53 29.16 15.83
CA THR A 705 -1.33 29.67 16.53
C THR A 705 -0.63 30.85 15.84
N GLY A 706 -0.87 31.05 14.55
CA GLY A 706 -0.08 31.94 13.69
C GLY A 706 1.29 31.38 13.29
N ILE A 707 1.67 30.17 13.73
CA ILE A 707 2.97 29.55 13.42
C ILE A 707 2.84 28.72 12.15
N ARG A 708 3.60 29.07 11.11
CA ARG A 708 3.64 28.32 9.85
C ARG A 708 4.65 27.18 9.94
N VAL A 709 4.19 25.95 9.79
CA VAL A 709 5.06 24.77 9.73
C VAL A 709 5.56 24.57 8.31
N ARG A 710 6.82 24.91 8.05
CA ARG A 710 7.49 24.67 6.76
C ARG A 710 8.47 23.50 6.79
N GLU A 711 8.81 23.02 7.97
CA GLU A 711 9.73 21.90 8.16
C GLU A 711 9.09 20.82 9.04
N LEU A 712 9.25 19.58 8.64
CA LEU A 712 8.98 18.41 9.47
C LEU A 712 10.30 17.87 10.06
N PRO A 713 10.27 17.27 11.26
CA PRO A 713 9.11 17.07 12.12
C PRO A 713 8.62 18.35 12.83
N LEU A 714 7.37 18.36 13.31
CA LEU A 714 6.69 19.53 13.93
C LEU A 714 7.54 20.29 14.96
N ARG A 715 8.38 19.57 15.73
CA ARG A 715 9.31 20.16 16.70
C ARG A 715 10.29 21.17 16.09
N ARG A 716 10.64 21.05 14.81
CA ARG A 716 11.49 22.03 14.10
C ARG A 716 10.83 23.40 13.97
N ALA A 717 9.51 23.43 13.94
CA ALA A 717 8.71 24.66 13.99
C ALA A 717 8.35 25.09 15.42
N GLY A 718 8.89 24.43 16.45
CA GLY A 718 8.57 24.69 17.84
C GLY A 718 7.19 24.19 18.27
N ILE A 719 6.58 23.26 17.53
CA ILE A 719 5.26 22.69 17.83
C ILE A 719 5.40 21.31 18.47
N SER A 720 4.59 21.05 19.51
CA SER A 720 4.44 19.75 20.16
C SER A 720 2.98 19.29 20.03
N ALA A 721 2.75 18.02 19.67
CA ALA A 721 1.42 17.49 19.30
C ALA A 721 1.00 16.24 20.09
#